data_AF-A0A665XDZ2-F1
#
_entry.id   AF-A0A665XDZ2-F1
#
_cell.length_a   1.000
_cell.length_b   1.000
_cell.length_c   1.000
_cell.angle_alpha   90.00
_cell.angle_beta   90.00
_cell.angle_gamma   90.00
#
_symmetry.space_group_name_H-M   'P 1'
#
loop_
_entity.id
_entity.type
_entity.pdbx_description
1 polymer ?
#
loop_
_entity_poly.entity_id
_entity_poly.type
_entity_poly.pdbx_seq_one_letter_code
_entity_poly.pdbx_strand_id
1 'polypeptide(L)'
;MRPLRDAQLGAFTFFASALPHDVCGSNGLPLTPNSIKILGRFQILKTITHPRLCQYVDISRGKHERLIVVAEHYERSLSDFQKQGKTACPEKVLQIAFEVLKGLDFMNKHGMVHRALSGHNVLMDCKGNVKLAKFGLYHMTDHGVDVDFPIGYPSYLAPEVIAQGSFQPSDPSHEESPLPSGPKTDVWSLGVLLFELCAGRRLLQNIDISERLKFIITLGCMDDIVTVLAEEHGCLDAIKELPENVVALLRKCLTFLPSKRPTPAELLGDPVFSGISCNYTPFQKPVSLFSSSLRCAQLELPEDISDLCKDDDEDYLSERAIDEVYHLWCLAGGDLEKELTNKEIIQSKPPICTLPNFVLEDGESFGQGRHRSFLLDDTTVTLSLCQLRNRLKDVAGEAYYPLLEDEQSSLSQSNSSHELSATVTLPLIIRERDTEYQLIRIILFDRLLKAYPYKKNLVWKEARVDIPPLVRGLAWAALLGIEGDLQAKYETIDKDTPIPTDRQIEVDIPRCHQYDELLSSPQGHIKFRRVLKAWVVSHPDLVYWQGLDSLCAPFLYLNFNNEALAYACMSAFIPKYLYNFFLKDNSHVIQEYLTVFSQIIAFHDPELSNHLNEIGFIPDLYAIPWFLTMFTHVFPLHKIFHLWDTLLLGNSSFPFCIGVAILQQLRDRLLANGFNECILLFSDLPEIDIERCVHESINLFCWTPKSATYRQHAQPPPQVAGDNGFAKTTVCYSSDYQDMPKTDLSREPLPLCDLKAEVSLRISAEDLIDLCDLSLTGPTKRTKAGRPKIIAVDIRSMEDFSRGHISGSINIPYSIVFSPDGELLQCPATGALQNYRGRVIVVISHAVKSAAMFAAHLVKVNFPRVCILDGGINRLKPTGLLTVPSPQI
;
A
#
# COMPACT_ATOMS: atom_id res chain seq x y z
N MET A 1 -3.06 -13.73 8.39
CA MET A 1 -2.94 -14.65 7.25
C MET A 1 -2.59 -16.04 7.79
N ARG A 2 -2.69 -17.09 6.97
CA ARG A 2 -2.39 -18.46 7.43
C ARG A 2 -0.88 -18.71 7.39
N PRO A 3 -0.33 -19.39 8.41
CA PRO A 3 1.07 -19.82 8.39
C PRO A 3 1.31 -20.84 7.26
N LEU A 4 2.55 -20.90 6.76
CA LEU A 4 3.00 -21.80 5.71
C LEU A 4 2.82 -23.28 6.10
N ARG A 5 3.20 -23.65 7.32
CA ARG A 5 3.18 -25.02 7.85
C ARG A 5 3.89 -25.99 6.89
N ASP A 6 3.17 -27.03 6.46
CA ASP A 6 3.62 -28.04 5.50
C ASP A 6 3.34 -27.67 4.04
N ALA A 7 2.75 -26.50 3.79
CA ALA A 7 2.53 -26.01 2.43
C ALA A 7 3.84 -25.56 1.78
N GLN A 8 3.82 -25.53 0.46
CA GLN A 8 4.89 -25.02 -0.39
C GLN A 8 4.38 -23.87 -1.25
N LEU A 9 5.30 -23.12 -1.85
CA LEU A 9 4.97 -22.14 -2.88
C LEU A 9 4.89 -22.86 -4.24
N GLY A 10 3.72 -22.86 -4.87
CA GLY A 10 3.53 -23.39 -6.22
C GLY A 10 3.34 -22.27 -7.24
N ALA A 11 4.00 -22.39 -8.39
CA ALA A 11 3.87 -21.47 -9.51
C ALA A 11 3.33 -22.18 -10.76
N PHE A 12 2.40 -21.55 -11.46
CA PHE A 12 1.95 -22.00 -12.78
C PHE A 12 1.84 -20.80 -13.73
N THR A 13 1.85 -21.05 -15.03
CA THR A 13 1.91 -19.99 -16.04
C THR A 13 0.95 -20.22 -17.19
N PHE A 14 0.45 -19.13 -17.77
CA PHE A 14 -0.38 -19.14 -18.98
C PHE A 14 -0.22 -17.81 -19.72
N PHE A 15 -0.78 -17.73 -20.93
CA PHE A 15 -0.77 -16.52 -21.75
C PHE A 15 -2.16 -15.89 -21.80
N ALA A 16 -2.21 -14.57 -21.66
CA ALA A 16 -3.41 -13.82 -22.04
C ALA A 16 -3.50 -13.77 -23.57
N SER A 17 -4.73 -13.69 -24.10
CA SER A 17 -4.95 -13.50 -25.53
C SER A 17 -4.42 -12.14 -25.98
N ALA A 18 -3.78 -12.09 -27.14
CA ALA A 18 -3.24 -10.85 -27.68
C ALA A 18 -4.35 -9.98 -28.26
N LEU A 19 -4.31 -8.67 -27.97
CA LEU A 19 -5.16 -7.70 -28.66
C LEU A 19 -4.60 -7.38 -30.05
N PRO A 20 -5.44 -7.05 -31.04
CA PRO A 20 -4.97 -6.53 -32.31
C PRO A 20 -4.10 -5.29 -32.12
N HIS A 21 -2.96 -5.23 -32.81
CA HIS A 21 -2.09 -4.05 -32.81
C HIS A 21 -2.82 -2.84 -33.42
N ASP A 22 -2.49 -1.63 -32.95
CA ASP A 22 -2.98 -0.33 -33.48
C ASP A 22 -4.47 0.01 -33.29
N VAL A 23 -5.11 -0.54 -32.24
CA VAL A 23 -6.49 -0.15 -31.86
C VAL A 23 -6.49 0.70 -30.59
N CYS A 24 -7.09 1.89 -30.68
CA CYS A 24 -7.37 2.74 -29.52
C CYS A 24 -8.81 2.54 -29.02
N GLY A 25 -9.01 2.69 -27.72
CA GLY A 25 -10.35 2.78 -27.13
C GLY A 25 -11.08 4.05 -27.56
N SER A 26 -12.37 4.13 -27.22
CA SER A 26 -13.22 5.30 -27.50
C SER A 26 -12.73 6.61 -26.88
N ASN A 27 -11.84 6.53 -25.89
CA ASN A 27 -11.17 7.65 -25.22
C ASN A 27 -9.85 8.07 -25.89
N GLY A 28 -9.46 7.44 -27.01
CA GLY A 28 -8.21 7.74 -27.72
C GLY A 28 -6.96 7.17 -27.05
N LEU A 29 -7.09 6.43 -25.94
CA LEU A 29 -5.98 5.74 -25.28
C LEU A 29 -5.80 4.33 -25.89
N PRO A 30 -4.58 3.76 -25.85
CA PRO A 30 -4.36 2.37 -26.22
C PRO A 30 -5.28 1.43 -25.44
N LEU A 31 -5.76 0.36 -26.08
CA LEU A 31 -6.53 -0.66 -25.36
C LEU A 31 -5.69 -1.29 -24.25
N THR A 32 -6.26 -1.43 -23.06
CA THR A 32 -5.62 -2.11 -21.94
C THR A 32 -5.35 -3.58 -22.30
N PRO A 33 -4.08 -4.05 -22.27
CA PRO A 33 -3.74 -5.44 -22.53
C PRO A 33 -4.54 -6.41 -21.65
N ASN A 34 -4.91 -7.57 -22.20
CA ASN A 34 -5.68 -8.57 -21.46
C ASN A 34 -4.93 -9.09 -20.23
N SER A 35 -3.59 -9.18 -20.29
CA SER A 35 -2.79 -9.50 -19.11
C SER A 35 -2.93 -8.49 -17.96
N ILE A 36 -3.10 -7.20 -18.26
CA ILE A 36 -3.35 -6.15 -17.25
C ILE A 36 -4.78 -6.26 -16.68
N LYS A 37 -5.77 -6.61 -17.52
CA LYS A 37 -7.14 -6.88 -17.03
C LYS A 37 -7.16 -8.07 -16.07
N ILE A 38 -6.44 -9.14 -16.40
CA ILE A 38 -6.31 -10.33 -15.55
C ILE A 38 -5.58 -9.99 -14.25
N LEU A 39 -4.48 -9.22 -14.32
CA LEU A 39 -3.74 -8.73 -13.14
C LEU A 39 -4.66 -7.98 -12.16
N GLY A 40 -5.52 -7.11 -12.67
CA GLY A 40 -6.52 -6.38 -11.87
C GLY A 40 -7.56 -7.31 -11.24
N ARG A 41 -8.15 -8.23 -12.02
CA ARG A 41 -9.14 -9.22 -11.52
C ARG A 41 -8.54 -10.21 -10.51
N PHE A 42 -7.26 -10.54 -10.64
CA PHE A 42 -6.57 -11.47 -9.74
C PHE A 42 -6.54 -10.98 -8.29
N GLN A 43 -6.49 -9.66 -8.06
CA GLN A 43 -6.26 -9.11 -6.73
C GLN A 43 -7.29 -9.55 -5.68
N ILE A 44 -8.56 -9.73 -6.06
CA ILE A 44 -9.59 -10.22 -5.13
C ILE A 44 -9.28 -11.63 -4.63
N LEU A 45 -8.59 -12.46 -5.43
CA LEU A 45 -8.21 -13.82 -5.05
C LEU A 45 -7.20 -13.85 -3.90
N LYS A 46 -6.34 -12.83 -3.77
CA LYS A 46 -5.43 -12.66 -2.62
C LYS A 46 -6.17 -12.44 -1.31
N THR A 47 -7.43 -12.02 -1.35
CA THR A 47 -8.26 -11.78 -0.16
C THR A 47 -9.03 -13.01 0.31
N ILE A 48 -9.10 -14.05 -0.53
CA ILE A 48 -9.85 -15.28 -0.28
C ILE A 48 -9.01 -16.19 0.62
N THR A 49 -9.45 -16.34 1.86
CA THR A 49 -8.81 -17.23 2.83
C THR A 49 -9.83 -18.20 3.40
N HIS A 50 -9.63 -19.50 3.18
CA HIS A 50 -10.51 -20.56 3.68
C HIS A 50 -9.72 -21.85 3.91
N PRO A 51 -10.07 -22.73 4.89
CA PRO A 51 -9.30 -23.94 5.15
C PRO A 51 -9.25 -24.94 3.99
N ARG A 52 -10.25 -24.90 3.12
CA ARG A 52 -10.42 -25.84 2.00
C ARG A 52 -9.96 -25.28 0.66
N LEU A 53 -9.38 -24.09 0.62
CA LEU A 53 -8.88 -23.44 -0.58
C LEU A 53 -7.39 -23.16 -0.42
N CYS A 54 -6.62 -23.34 -1.50
CA CYS A 54 -5.24 -22.88 -1.56
C CYS A 54 -5.21 -21.34 -1.59
N GLN A 55 -4.41 -20.72 -0.74
CA GLN A 55 -4.28 -19.26 -0.73
C GLN A 55 -3.53 -18.78 -1.99
N TYR A 56 -4.11 -17.83 -2.73
CA TYR A 56 -3.37 -17.12 -3.79
C TYR A 56 -2.43 -16.09 -3.17
N VAL A 57 -1.17 -16.10 -3.63
CA VAL A 57 -0.10 -15.29 -3.05
C VAL A 57 0.18 -14.09 -3.93
N ASP A 58 0.51 -14.33 -5.20
CA ASP A 58 0.89 -13.25 -6.11
C ASP A 58 0.72 -13.62 -7.59
N ILE A 59 0.79 -12.61 -8.45
CA ILE A 59 0.81 -12.78 -9.91
C ILE A 59 1.83 -11.81 -10.50
N SER A 60 2.65 -12.30 -11.42
CA SER A 60 3.61 -11.49 -12.15
C SER A 60 3.34 -11.53 -13.64
N ARG A 61 3.44 -10.37 -14.30
CA ARG A 61 3.40 -10.26 -15.75
C ARG A 61 4.81 -10.36 -16.32
N GLY A 62 5.02 -11.36 -17.17
CA GLY A 62 6.26 -11.58 -17.91
C GLY A 62 6.17 -11.03 -19.33
N LYS A 63 7.15 -11.40 -20.16
CA LYS A 63 7.20 -10.97 -21.57
C LYS A 63 6.06 -11.59 -22.41
N HIS A 64 5.61 -10.87 -23.43
CA HIS A 64 4.62 -11.33 -24.42
C HIS A 64 3.28 -11.78 -23.79
N GLU A 65 2.69 -10.98 -22.90
CA GLU A 65 1.40 -11.28 -22.25
C GLU A 65 1.38 -12.56 -21.38
N ARG A 66 2.55 -13.12 -21.05
CA ARG A 66 2.66 -14.25 -20.13
C ARG A 66 2.34 -13.79 -18.70
N LEU A 67 1.55 -14.59 -18.00
CA LEU A 67 1.28 -14.43 -16.59
C LEU A 67 1.84 -15.65 -15.83
N ILE A 68 2.39 -15.39 -14.65
CA ILE A 68 2.83 -16.42 -13.71
C ILE A 68 2.10 -16.18 -12.40
N VAL A 69 1.39 -17.19 -11.92
CA VAL A 69 0.60 -17.13 -10.70
C VAL A 69 1.26 -17.97 -9.63
N VAL A 70 1.38 -17.41 -8.44
CA VAL A 70 1.92 -18.06 -7.24
C VAL A 70 0.79 -18.30 -6.24
N ALA A 71 0.70 -19.53 -5.75
CA ALA A 71 -0.29 -19.94 -4.77
C ALA A 71 0.28 -20.97 -3.79
N GLU A 72 -0.41 -21.16 -2.67
CA GLU A 72 -0.23 -22.30 -1.77
C GLU A 72 -0.33 -23.61 -2.55
N HIS A 73 0.61 -24.52 -2.31
CA HIS A 73 0.68 -25.80 -3.00
C HIS A 73 1.09 -26.93 -2.06
N TYR A 74 0.64 -28.14 -2.37
CA TYR A 74 0.98 -29.35 -1.66
C TYR A 74 1.32 -30.43 -2.67
N GLU A 75 2.34 -31.23 -2.35
CA GLU A 75 2.90 -32.24 -3.26
C GLU A 75 1.90 -33.36 -3.60
N ARG A 76 1.00 -33.70 -2.66
CA ARG A 76 0.04 -34.80 -2.84
C ARG A 76 -1.28 -34.28 -3.40
N SER A 77 -1.69 -34.83 -4.54
CA SER A 77 -3.03 -34.64 -5.10
C SER A 77 -3.91 -35.87 -4.87
N LEU A 78 -5.22 -35.68 -4.99
CA LEU A 78 -6.18 -36.77 -5.02
C LEU A 78 -5.93 -37.72 -6.21
N SER A 79 -5.35 -37.20 -7.29
CA SER A 79 -4.96 -38.01 -8.44
C SER A 79 -3.82 -38.98 -8.15
N ASP A 80 -2.90 -38.63 -7.24
CA ASP A 80 -1.82 -39.54 -6.82
C ASP A 80 -2.33 -40.67 -5.94
N PHE A 81 -3.41 -40.41 -5.17
CA PHE A 81 -4.14 -41.44 -4.45
C PHE A 81 -4.78 -42.45 -5.43
N GLN A 82 -5.40 -41.95 -6.51
CA GLN A 82 -6.02 -42.80 -7.54
C GLN A 82 -5.00 -43.66 -8.33
N LYS A 83 -3.78 -43.15 -8.59
CA LYS A 83 -2.72 -43.90 -9.29
C LYS A 83 -2.32 -45.20 -8.57
N GLN A 84 -2.58 -45.30 -7.27
CA GLN A 84 -2.31 -46.52 -6.51
C GLN A 84 -3.32 -47.65 -6.80
N GLY A 85 -4.35 -47.39 -7.62
CA GLY A 85 -5.33 -48.39 -8.07
C GLY A 85 -6.23 -48.93 -6.96
N LYS A 86 -6.27 -48.26 -5.81
CA LYS A 86 -7.08 -48.65 -4.65
C LYS A 86 -8.38 -47.84 -4.63
N THR A 87 -9.49 -48.52 -4.36
CA THR A 87 -10.77 -47.87 -4.06
C THR A 87 -10.65 -47.16 -2.71
N ALA A 88 -11.17 -45.94 -2.63
CA ALA A 88 -11.26 -45.22 -1.36
C ALA A 88 -12.34 -45.84 -0.47
N CYS A 89 -12.15 -45.88 0.84
CA CYS A 89 -13.24 -46.31 1.73
C CYS A 89 -14.41 -45.30 1.66
N PRO A 90 -15.67 -45.77 1.79
CA PRO A 90 -16.86 -44.92 1.72
C PRO A 90 -16.80 -43.69 2.64
N GLU A 91 -16.28 -43.85 3.87
CA GLU A 91 -16.15 -42.76 4.83
C GLU A 91 -15.19 -41.68 4.34
N LYS A 92 -14.07 -42.07 3.71
CA LYS A 92 -13.11 -41.11 3.15
C LYS A 92 -13.69 -40.41 1.92
N VAL A 93 -14.46 -41.10 1.08
CA VAL A 93 -15.17 -40.48 -0.05
C VAL A 93 -16.12 -39.40 0.44
N LEU A 94 -16.93 -39.70 1.47
CA LEU A 94 -17.84 -38.73 2.06
C LEU A 94 -17.09 -37.57 2.75
N GLN A 95 -15.97 -37.84 3.41
CA GLN A 95 -15.14 -36.80 4.00
C GLN A 95 -14.61 -35.83 2.92
N ILE A 96 -14.04 -36.37 1.84
CA ILE A 96 -13.54 -35.57 0.71
C ILE A 96 -14.69 -34.78 0.08
N ALA A 97 -15.85 -35.41 -0.17
CA ALA A 97 -17.01 -34.74 -0.72
C ALA A 97 -17.44 -33.54 0.16
N PHE A 98 -17.53 -33.73 1.48
CA PHE A 98 -17.91 -32.68 2.42
C PHE A 98 -16.90 -31.52 2.42
N GLU A 99 -15.60 -31.82 2.43
CA GLU A 99 -14.56 -30.81 2.43
C GLU A 99 -14.48 -30.02 1.11
N VAL A 100 -14.62 -30.70 -0.03
CA VAL A 100 -14.72 -30.04 -1.35
C VAL A 100 -15.95 -29.15 -1.40
N LEU A 101 -17.12 -29.65 -0.98
CA LEU A 101 -18.37 -28.88 -0.95
C LEU A 101 -18.26 -27.62 -0.06
N LYS A 102 -17.58 -27.70 1.08
CA LYS A 102 -17.28 -26.51 1.91
C LYS A 102 -16.45 -25.48 1.17
N GLY A 103 -15.47 -25.91 0.37
CA GLY A 103 -14.70 -25.02 -0.50
C GLY A 103 -15.56 -24.39 -1.60
N LEU A 104 -16.37 -25.19 -2.29
CA LEU A 104 -17.27 -24.74 -3.36
C LEU A 104 -18.32 -23.73 -2.85
N ASP A 105 -19.01 -24.03 -1.74
CA ASP A 105 -19.99 -23.13 -1.12
C ASP A 105 -19.37 -21.79 -0.74
N PHE A 106 -18.17 -21.80 -0.16
CA PHE A 106 -17.44 -20.57 0.17
C PHE A 106 -17.14 -19.73 -1.07
N MET A 107 -16.72 -20.34 -2.18
CA MET A 107 -16.48 -19.62 -3.43
C MET A 107 -17.76 -19.07 -4.04
N ASN A 108 -18.86 -19.84 -4.00
CA ASN A 108 -20.14 -19.40 -4.54
C ASN A 108 -20.69 -18.18 -3.79
N LYS A 109 -20.49 -18.10 -2.46
CA LYS A 109 -20.81 -16.90 -1.66
C LYS A 109 -20.02 -15.66 -2.07
N HIS A 110 -18.88 -15.83 -2.75
CA HIS A 110 -18.08 -14.76 -3.33
C HIS A 110 -18.33 -14.59 -4.84
N GLY A 111 -19.41 -15.18 -5.39
CA GLY A 111 -19.76 -15.07 -6.81
C GLY A 111 -18.85 -15.83 -7.77
N MET A 112 -18.09 -16.81 -7.27
CA MET A 112 -17.14 -17.59 -8.07
C MET A 112 -17.56 -19.05 -8.22
N VAL A 113 -17.13 -19.63 -9.35
CA VAL A 113 -17.21 -21.05 -9.68
C VAL A 113 -15.82 -21.55 -10.06
N HIS A 114 -15.51 -22.81 -9.75
CA HIS A 114 -14.18 -23.37 -9.93
C HIS A 114 -13.87 -23.65 -11.40
N ARG A 115 -14.79 -24.29 -12.14
CA ARG A 115 -14.71 -24.64 -13.59
C ARG A 115 -13.52 -25.48 -14.05
N ALA A 116 -12.58 -25.78 -13.17
CA ALA A 116 -11.39 -26.59 -13.39
C ALA A 116 -11.21 -27.61 -12.24
N LEU A 117 -12.30 -28.13 -11.68
CA LEU A 117 -12.24 -29.14 -10.64
C LEU A 117 -11.83 -30.48 -11.26
N SER A 118 -10.75 -31.09 -10.75
CA SER A 118 -10.24 -32.40 -11.17
C SER A 118 -9.43 -33.02 -10.03
N GLY A 119 -9.07 -34.30 -10.15
CA GLY A 119 -8.25 -34.97 -9.13
C GLY A 119 -6.87 -34.34 -8.93
N HIS A 120 -6.34 -33.62 -9.93
CA HIS A 120 -5.05 -32.90 -9.82
C HIS A 120 -5.17 -31.59 -9.04
N ASN A 121 -6.34 -30.96 -9.08
CA ASN A 121 -6.60 -29.68 -8.41
C ASN A 121 -7.23 -29.84 -7.02
N VAL A 122 -7.43 -31.08 -6.56
CA VAL A 122 -7.78 -31.41 -5.17
C VAL A 122 -6.50 -31.89 -4.48
N LEU A 123 -5.83 -30.96 -3.80
CA LEU A 123 -4.59 -31.23 -3.07
C LEU A 123 -4.88 -31.69 -1.63
N MET A 124 -3.89 -32.29 -0.98
CA MET A 124 -3.99 -32.76 0.39
C MET A 124 -2.80 -32.30 1.25
N ASP A 125 -3.10 -31.77 2.45
CA ASP A 125 -2.08 -31.50 3.46
C ASP A 125 -1.54 -32.80 4.10
N CYS A 126 -0.52 -32.68 4.95
CA CYS A 126 0.09 -33.81 5.67
C CYS A 126 -0.90 -34.56 6.58
N LYS A 127 -1.99 -33.90 6.99
CA LYS A 127 -3.09 -34.46 7.80
C LYS A 127 -4.20 -35.08 6.94
N GLY A 128 -4.09 -35.03 5.61
CA GLY A 128 -5.06 -35.60 4.67
C GLY A 128 -6.33 -34.77 4.49
N ASN A 129 -6.28 -33.48 4.81
CA ASN A 129 -7.33 -32.49 4.58
C ASN A 129 -7.27 -31.95 3.14
N VAL A 130 -8.45 -31.77 2.52
CA VAL A 130 -8.58 -31.22 1.16
C VAL A 130 -8.23 -29.73 1.10
N LYS A 131 -7.50 -29.37 0.05
CA LYS A 131 -7.15 -28.02 -0.40
C LYS A 131 -7.42 -27.88 -1.90
N LEU A 132 -8.44 -27.09 -2.28
CA LEU A 132 -8.76 -26.84 -3.70
C LEU A 132 -7.77 -25.83 -4.29
N ALA A 133 -7.12 -26.20 -5.39
CA ALA A 133 -6.17 -25.37 -6.13
C ALA A 133 -6.77 -24.86 -7.44
N LYS A 134 -6.18 -23.79 -8.01
CA LYS A 134 -6.54 -23.23 -9.33
C LYS A 134 -8.00 -22.78 -9.51
N PHE A 135 -8.74 -22.62 -8.42
CA PHE A 135 -10.16 -22.24 -8.47
C PHE A 135 -10.43 -20.84 -9.04
N GLY A 136 -9.43 -19.95 -9.04
CA GLY A 136 -9.55 -18.57 -9.50
C GLY A 136 -9.34 -18.37 -11.00
N LEU A 137 -8.90 -19.39 -11.75
CA LEU A 137 -8.52 -19.25 -13.17
C LEU A 137 -9.69 -18.72 -14.02
N TYR A 138 -10.88 -19.31 -13.90
CA TYR A 138 -12.06 -18.90 -14.65
C TYR A 138 -12.49 -17.45 -14.35
N HIS A 139 -12.37 -17.02 -13.09
CA HIS A 139 -12.71 -15.65 -12.70
C HIS A 139 -11.70 -14.64 -13.23
N MET A 140 -10.40 -14.88 -13.05
CA MET A 140 -9.37 -13.90 -13.39
C MET A 140 -9.28 -13.65 -14.91
N THR A 141 -9.62 -14.64 -15.74
CA THR A 141 -9.61 -14.57 -17.21
C THR A 141 -10.94 -14.14 -17.82
N ASP A 142 -11.81 -13.49 -17.04
CA ASP A 142 -13.13 -13.06 -17.49
C ASP A 142 -13.96 -14.19 -18.11
N HIS A 143 -14.08 -15.29 -17.37
CA HIS A 143 -14.82 -16.47 -17.82
C HIS A 143 -14.24 -17.14 -19.07
N GLY A 144 -12.96 -16.85 -19.38
CA GLY A 144 -12.23 -17.41 -20.52
C GLY A 144 -12.10 -16.45 -21.71
N VAL A 145 -12.66 -15.23 -21.63
CA VAL A 145 -12.60 -14.24 -22.71
C VAL A 145 -11.19 -13.69 -22.92
N ASP A 146 -10.41 -13.53 -21.85
CA ASP A 146 -9.07 -12.93 -21.91
C ASP A 146 -7.95 -13.95 -22.23
N VAL A 147 -8.28 -15.16 -22.68
CA VAL A 147 -7.32 -16.25 -23.01
C VAL A 147 -7.74 -17.05 -24.25
N ASP A 148 -6.79 -17.66 -24.95
CA ASP A 148 -7.04 -18.41 -26.21
C ASP A 148 -7.23 -19.93 -26.03
N PHE A 149 -7.44 -20.39 -24.79
CA PHE A 149 -7.62 -21.79 -24.43
C PHE A 149 -8.93 -22.03 -23.66
N PRO A 150 -9.58 -23.19 -23.84
CA PRO A 150 -10.77 -23.53 -23.08
C PRO A 150 -10.43 -23.77 -21.61
N ILE A 151 -11.31 -23.33 -20.71
CA ILE A 151 -11.15 -23.54 -19.26
C ILE A 151 -11.94 -24.77 -18.82
N GLY A 152 -11.23 -25.67 -18.15
CA GLY A 152 -11.75 -26.93 -17.61
C GLY A 152 -11.21 -28.16 -18.33
N TYR A 153 -11.51 -29.34 -17.78
CA TYR A 153 -11.00 -30.62 -18.28
C TYR A 153 -12.15 -31.41 -18.91
N PRO A 154 -12.03 -31.86 -20.17
CA PRO A 154 -13.14 -32.49 -20.91
C PRO A 154 -13.90 -33.59 -20.15
N SER A 155 -13.19 -34.46 -19.42
CA SER A 155 -13.82 -35.55 -18.66
C SER A 155 -14.69 -35.10 -17.48
N TYR A 156 -14.47 -33.89 -16.97
CA TYR A 156 -15.16 -33.33 -15.80
C TYR A 156 -16.18 -32.23 -16.18
N LEU A 157 -16.21 -31.81 -17.46
CA LEU A 157 -17.14 -30.75 -17.90
C LEU A 157 -18.59 -31.20 -17.75
N ALA A 158 -19.42 -30.32 -17.20
CA ALA A 158 -20.84 -30.55 -17.11
C ALA A 158 -21.51 -30.46 -18.49
N PRO A 159 -22.58 -31.24 -18.76
CA PRO A 159 -23.23 -31.28 -20.07
C PRO A 159 -23.67 -29.90 -20.57
N GLU A 160 -24.17 -29.05 -19.65
CA GLU A 160 -24.60 -27.70 -20.00
C GLU A 160 -23.47 -26.78 -20.46
N VAL A 161 -22.24 -27.00 -19.97
CA VAL A 161 -21.06 -26.25 -20.42
C VAL A 161 -20.64 -26.70 -21.81
N ILE A 162 -20.67 -28.00 -22.07
CA ILE A 162 -20.32 -28.55 -23.38
C ILE A 162 -21.32 -28.08 -24.43
N ALA A 163 -22.62 -28.10 -24.08
CA ALA A 163 -23.70 -27.66 -24.97
C ALA A 163 -23.64 -26.15 -25.30
N GLN A 164 -23.13 -25.32 -24.38
CA GLN A 164 -22.93 -23.89 -24.61
C GLN A 164 -21.86 -23.60 -25.69
N GLY A 165 -20.93 -24.53 -25.91
CA GLY A 165 -19.87 -24.39 -26.91
C GLY A 165 -18.76 -23.40 -26.53
N SER A 166 -17.86 -23.13 -27.48
CA SER A 166 -16.81 -22.11 -27.32
C SER A 166 -17.32 -20.77 -27.81
N PHE A 167 -17.29 -19.74 -26.96
CA PHE A 167 -17.67 -18.38 -27.34
C PHE A 167 -16.45 -17.64 -27.90
N GLN A 168 -16.56 -17.07 -29.11
CA GLN A 168 -15.58 -16.13 -29.65
C GLN A 168 -16.22 -14.73 -29.72
N PRO A 169 -15.58 -13.68 -29.14
CA PRO A 169 -16.15 -12.33 -29.12
C PRO A 169 -16.40 -11.70 -30.49
N SER A 170 -15.79 -12.24 -31.55
CA SER A 170 -15.84 -11.73 -32.91
C SER A 170 -17.04 -12.23 -33.73
N ASP A 171 -17.99 -12.95 -33.13
CA ASP A 171 -19.20 -13.39 -33.83
C ASP A 171 -20.35 -12.38 -33.62
N PRO A 172 -20.61 -11.47 -34.59
CA PRO A 172 -21.67 -10.46 -34.47
C PRO A 172 -23.09 -11.03 -34.50
N SER A 173 -23.25 -12.36 -34.62
CA SER A 173 -24.55 -13.03 -34.66
C SER A 173 -25.19 -13.30 -33.29
N HIS A 174 -24.46 -13.08 -32.18
CA HIS A 174 -24.96 -13.27 -30.83
C HIS A 174 -25.21 -11.93 -30.12
N GLU A 175 -26.48 -11.48 -30.08
CA GLU A 175 -26.91 -10.24 -29.38
C GLU A 175 -26.81 -10.32 -27.85
N GLU A 176 -26.72 -11.51 -27.26
CA GLU A 176 -26.57 -11.72 -25.82
C GLU A 176 -25.37 -12.62 -25.50
N SER A 177 -24.46 -12.12 -24.64
CA SER A 177 -23.39 -12.94 -24.07
C SER A 177 -23.99 -14.11 -23.30
N PRO A 178 -23.56 -15.37 -23.53
CA PRO A 178 -24.17 -16.49 -22.86
C PRO A 178 -23.87 -16.43 -21.36
N LEU A 179 -24.85 -16.83 -20.54
CA LEU A 179 -24.77 -16.72 -19.07
C LEU A 179 -23.51 -17.41 -18.53
N PRO A 180 -22.85 -16.84 -17.50
CA PRO A 180 -21.70 -17.48 -16.87
C PRO A 180 -22.11 -18.84 -16.29
N SER A 181 -21.21 -19.81 -16.32
CA SER A 181 -21.45 -21.13 -15.73
C SER A 181 -21.81 -20.97 -14.24
N GLY A 182 -22.88 -21.65 -13.81
CA GLY A 182 -23.38 -21.54 -12.44
C GLY A 182 -22.72 -22.52 -11.46
N PRO A 183 -22.95 -22.34 -10.13
CA PRO A 183 -22.43 -23.22 -9.07
C PRO A 183 -22.65 -24.73 -9.29
N LYS A 184 -23.74 -25.09 -9.95
CA LYS A 184 -24.14 -26.48 -10.20
C LYS A 184 -23.21 -27.20 -11.18
N THR A 185 -22.45 -26.47 -11.99
CA THR A 185 -21.45 -27.05 -12.90
C THR A 185 -20.31 -27.71 -12.10
N ASP A 186 -19.88 -27.12 -10.99
CA ASP A 186 -18.85 -27.70 -10.13
C ASP A 186 -19.36 -28.95 -9.39
N VAL A 187 -20.67 -29.03 -9.11
CA VAL A 187 -21.31 -30.22 -8.50
C VAL A 187 -21.24 -31.43 -9.44
N TRP A 188 -21.41 -31.23 -10.74
CA TRP A 188 -21.20 -32.31 -11.72
C TRP A 188 -19.75 -32.77 -11.73
N SER A 189 -18.81 -31.81 -11.78
CA SER A 189 -17.37 -32.10 -11.77
C SER A 189 -16.98 -32.89 -10.50
N LEU A 190 -17.57 -32.54 -9.36
CA LEU A 190 -17.43 -33.30 -8.11
C LEU A 190 -18.03 -34.71 -8.23
N GLY A 191 -19.20 -34.86 -8.86
CA GLY A 191 -19.80 -36.17 -9.10
C GLY A 191 -18.90 -37.12 -9.88
N VAL A 192 -18.29 -36.63 -10.95
CA VAL A 192 -17.30 -37.38 -11.75
C VAL A 192 -16.09 -37.75 -10.89
N LEU A 193 -15.57 -36.79 -10.12
CA LEU A 193 -14.43 -37.02 -9.24
C LEU A 193 -14.70 -38.08 -8.16
N LEU A 194 -15.85 -38.00 -7.48
CA LEU A 194 -16.24 -38.98 -6.46
C LEU A 194 -16.47 -40.35 -7.08
N PHE A 195 -17.04 -40.42 -8.28
CA PHE A 195 -17.19 -41.67 -9.01
C PHE A 195 -15.83 -42.34 -9.27
N GLU A 196 -14.84 -41.58 -9.75
CA GLU A 196 -13.48 -42.09 -9.97
C GLU A 196 -12.84 -42.62 -8.68
N LEU A 197 -13.06 -41.96 -7.54
CA LEU A 197 -12.57 -42.43 -6.24
C LEU A 197 -13.20 -43.76 -5.81
N CYS A 198 -14.51 -43.90 -6.01
CA CYS A 198 -15.22 -45.13 -5.71
C CYS A 198 -14.80 -46.27 -6.66
N ALA A 199 -14.60 -45.97 -7.94
CA ALA A 199 -14.23 -46.95 -8.96
C ALA A 199 -12.74 -47.32 -8.95
N GLY A 200 -11.89 -46.54 -8.27
CA GLY A 200 -10.43 -46.74 -8.23
C GLY A 200 -9.75 -46.57 -9.59
N ARG A 201 -10.40 -45.90 -10.54
CA ARG A 201 -9.92 -45.69 -11.92
C ARG A 201 -10.40 -44.35 -12.46
N ARG A 202 -9.64 -43.78 -13.38
CA ARG A 202 -10.00 -42.53 -14.06
C ARG A 202 -10.96 -42.79 -15.21
N LEU A 203 -11.93 -41.90 -15.39
CA LEU A 203 -12.95 -42.01 -16.43
C LEU A 203 -12.46 -41.42 -17.75
N LEU A 204 -12.93 -42.00 -18.86
CA LEU A 204 -12.79 -41.44 -20.21
C LEU A 204 -11.35 -41.15 -20.66
N GLN A 205 -10.31 -41.75 -20.05
CA GLN A 205 -8.91 -41.37 -20.30
C GLN A 205 -8.38 -41.75 -21.68
N ASN A 206 -8.88 -42.84 -22.28
CA ASN A 206 -8.35 -43.42 -23.52
C ASN A 206 -9.26 -43.21 -24.74
N ILE A 207 -10.19 -42.25 -24.63
CA ILE A 207 -11.18 -41.92 -25.67
C ILE A 207 -10.76 -40.61 -26.33
N ASP A 208 -11.04 -40.38 -27.62
CA ASP A 208 -10.75 -39.09 -28.23
C ASP A 208 -11.61 -37.96 -27.60
N ILE A 209 -11.13 -36.72 -27.56
CA ILE A 209 -11.87 -35.60 -26.93
C ILE A 209 -13.27 -35.48 -27.53
N SER A 210 -13.41 -35.59 -28.85
CA SER A 210 -14.71 -35.48 -29.53
C SER A 210 -15.69 -36.56 -29.07
N GLU A 211 -15.22 -37.80 -28.93
CA GLU A 211 -15.99 -38.94 -28.44
C GLU A 211 -16.35 -38.80 -26.96
N ARG A 212 -15.44 -38.27 -26.11
CA ARG A 212 -15.74 -37.98 -24.69
C ARG A 212 -16.88 -36.99 -24.56
N LEU A 213 -16.82 -35.88 -25.29
CA LEU A 213 -17.83 -34.83 -25.24
C LEU A 213 -19.17 -35.37 -25.74
N LYS A 214 -19.17 -36.14 -26.84
CA LYS A 214 -20.35 -36.82 -27.36
C LYS A 214 -20.96 -37.77 -26.33
N PHE A 215 -20.12 -38.58 -25.68
CA PHE A 215 -20.56 -39.51 -24.64
C PHE A 215 -21.25 -38.78 -23.48
N ILE A 216 -20.64 -37.70 -22.96
CA ILE A 216 -21.22 -36.89 -21.88
C ILE A 216 -22.57 -36.30 -22.28
N ILE A 217 -22.72 -35.79 -23.51
CA ILE A 217 -23.99 -35.26 -24.01
C ILE A 217 -25.04 -36.37 -24.11
N THR A 218 -24.67 -37.57 -24.58
CA THR A 218 -25.60 -38.69 -24.73
C THR A 218 -26.11 -39.26 -23.41
N LEU A 219 -25.45 -38.99 -22.28
CA LEU A 219 -25.95 -39.35 -20.95
C LEU A 219 -27.33 -38.77 -20.65
N GLY A 220 -27.72 -37.67 -21.30
CA GLY A 220 -29.05 -37.07 -21.16
C GLY A 220 -30.19 -37.93 -21.70
N CYS A 221 -29.88 -38.96 -22.50
CA CYS A 221 -30.85 -39.92 -23.01
C CYS A 221 -31.02 -41.15 -22.10
N MET A 222 -30.35 -41.18 -20.93
CA MET A 222 -30.29 -42.36 -20.07
C MET A 222 -30.92 -42.08 -18.70
N ASP A 223 -31.58 -43.09 -18.12
CA ASP A 223 -32.32 -42.95 -16.86
C ASP A 223 -31.40 -43.02 -15.62
N ASP A 224 -30.36 -43.87 -15.64
CA ASP A 224 -29.39 -44.01 -14.55
C ASP A 224 -27.94 -43.82 -15.03
N ILE A 225 -27.49 -42.57 -14.98
CA ILE A 225 -26.15 -42.16 -15.40
C ILE A 225 -25.05 -42.89 -14.63
N VAL A 226 -25.25 -43.17 -13.33
CA VAL A 226 -24.23 -43.83 -12.50
C VAL A 226 -24.02 -45.27 -12.97
N THR A 227 -25.11 -46.00 -13.25
CA THR A 227 -25.05 -47.37 -13.75
C THR A 227 -24.41 -47.43 -15.14
N VAL A 228 -24.80 -46.53 -16.06
CA VAL A 228 -24.22 -46.45 -17.40
C VAL A 228 -22.71 -46.17 -17.35
N LEU A 229 -22.30 -45.19 -16.54
CA LEU A 229 -20.88 -44.88 -16.36
C LEU A 229 -20.11 -46.10 -15.84
N ALA A 230 -20.72 -46.88 -14.95
CA ALA A 230 -20.10 -48.06 -14.36
C ALA A 230 -19.99 -49.23 -15.36
N GLU A 231 -20.97 -49.42 -16.24
CA GLU A 231 -20.93 -50.43 -17.31
C GLU A 231 -19.86 -50.09 -18.35
N GLU A 232 -19.88 -48.87 -18.88
CA GLU A 232 -18.95 -48.40 -19.92
C GLU A 232 -17.48 -48.44 -19.48
N HIS A 233 -17.21 -48.27 -18.17
CA HIS A 233 -15.86 -48.30 -17.62
C HIS A 233 -15.52 -49.60 -16.90
N GLY A 234 -16.38 -50.63 -17.00
CA GLY A 234 -16.14 -51.96 -16.42
C GLY A 234 -15.91 -51.95 -14.91
N CYS A 235 -16.67 -51.14 -14.17
CA CYS A 235 -16.61 -51.01 -12.71
C CYS A 235 -17.97 -51.19 -12.02
N LEU A 236 -18.95 -51.81 -12.70
CA LEU A 236 -20.29 -52.06 -12.16
C LEU A 236 -20.28 -52.80 -10.82
N ASP A 237 -19.44 -53.81 -10.66
CA ASP A 237 -19.34 -54.59 -9.41
C ASP A 237 -18.87 -53.71 -8.24
N ALA A 238 -17.84 -52.90 -8.47
CA ALA A 238 -17.31 -51.99 -7.45
C ALA A 238 -18.34 -50.94 -7.02
N ILE A 239 -19.15 -50.43 -7.95
CA ILE A 239 -20.21 -49.46 -7.63
C ILE A 239 -21.39 -50.11 -6.91
N LYS A 240 -21.74 -51.37 -7.24
CA LYS A 240 -22.82 -52.13 -6.57
C LYS A 240 -22.49 -52.48 -5.12
N GLU A 241 -21.22 -52.63 -4.78
CA GLU A 241 -20.77 -52.90 -3.40
C GLU A 241 -20.77 -51.66 -2.51
N LEU A 242 -20.99 -50.46 -3.06
CA LEU A 242 -20.98 -49.22 -2.29
C LEU A 242 -22.22 -49.09 -1.38
N PRO A 243 -22.07 -48.49 -0.19
CA PRO A 243 -23.19 -48.08 0.64
C PRO A 243 -24.18 -47.17 -0.11
N GLU A 244 -25.49 -47.38 0.08
CA GLU A 244 -26.55 -46.65 -0.63
C GLU A 244 -26.47 -45.13 -0.44
N ASN A 245 -25.98 -44.67 0.72
CA ASN A 245 -25.79 -43.24 0.99
C ASN A 245 -24.73 -42.61 0.06
N VAL A 246 -23.67 -43.33 -0.30
CA VAL A 246 -22.65 -42.87 -1.27
C VAL A 246 -23.22 -42.88 -2.69
N VAL A 247 -23.93 -43.95 -3.07
CA VAL A 247 -24.55 -44.05 -4.40
C VAL A 247 -25.61 -42.95 -4.60
N ALA A 248 -26.42 -42.67 -3.58
CA ALA A 248 -27.39 -41.58 -3.59
C ALA A 248 -26.73 -40.21 -3.77
N LEU A 249 -25.58 -39.96 -3.13
CA LEU A 249 -24.80 -38.73 -3.33
C LEU A 249 -24.27 -38.63 -4.77
N LEU A 250 -23.75 -39.72 -5.35
CA LEU A 250 -23.30 -39.77 -6.74
C LEU A 250 -24.43 -39.44 -7.71
N ARG A 251 -25.62 -40.05 -7.54
CA ARG A 251 -26.81 -39.77 -8.38
C ARG A 251 -27.25 -38.31 -8.29
N LYS A 252 -27.21 -37.70 -7.10
CA LYS A 252 -27.51 -36.27 -6.91
C LYS A 252 -26.52 -35.38 -7.66
N CYS A 253 -25.22 -35.68 -7.56
CA CYS A 253 -24.18 -34.89 -8.23
C CYS A 253 -24.22 -35.03 -9.76
N LEU A 254 -24.40 -36.26 -10.26
CA LEU A 254 -24.46 -36.61 -11.68
C LEU A 254 -25.87 -36.48 -12.28
N THR A 255 -26.68 -35.56 -11.76
CA THR A 255 -27.97 -35.21 -12.37
C THR A 255 -27.73 -34.39 -13.63
N PHE A 256 -28.18 -34.87 -14.79
CA PHE A 256 -27.94 -34.25 -16.11
C PHE A 256 -28.46 -32.81 -16.17
N LEU A 257 -29.75 -32.59 -15.85
CA LEU A 257 -30.37 -31.28 -15.95
C LEU A 257 -29.92 -30.36 -14.79
N PRO A 258 -29.29 -29.21 -15.06
CA PRO A 258 -28.81 -28.31 -14.01
C PRO A 258 -29.97 -27.71 -13.18
N SER A 259 -31.19 -27.63 -13.72
CA SER A 259 -32.37 -27.19 -12.95
C SER A 259 -32.70 -28.14 -11.79
N LYS A 260 -32.45 -29.44 -11.95
CA LYS A 260 -32.71 -30.48 -10.94
C LYS A 260 -31.48 -30.82 -10.10
N ARG A 261 -30.27 -30.50 -10.57
CA ARG A 261 -29.03 -30.72 -9.83
C ARG A 261 -29.00 -29.79 -8.61
N PRO A 262 -28.60 -30.27 -7.41
CA PRO A 262 -28.47 -29.40 -6.25
C PRO A 262 -27.25 -28.49 -6.36
N THR A 263 -27.25 -27.41 -5.59
CA THR A 263 -26.10 -26.54 -5.35
C THR A 263 -25.18 -27.11 -4.26
N PRO A 264 -23.93 -26.63 -4.15
CA PRO A 264 -23.04 -27.05 -3.05
C PRO A 264 -23.63 -26.82 -1.66
N ALA A 265 -24.32 -25.69 -1.45
CA ALA A 265 -24.99 -25.38 -0.18
C ALA A 265 -26.11 -26.37 0.16
N GLU A 266 -26.94 -26.74 -0.82
CA GLU A 266 -28.00 -27.74 -0.64
C GLU A 266 -27.43 -29.13 -0.32
N LEU A 267 -26.33 -29.53 -0.98
CA LEU A 267 -25.66 -30.80 -0.70
C LEU A 267 -25.00 -30.83 0.69
N LEU A 268 -24.46 -29.72 1.18
CA LEU A 268 -23.91 -29.66 2.55
C LEU A 268 -24.97 -29.89 3.63
N GLY A 269 -26.24 -29.55 3.34
CA GLY A 269 -27.38 -29.82 4.23
C GLY A 269 -27.92 -31.25 4.15
N ASP A 270 -27.34 -32.11 3.32
CA ASP A 270 -27.83 -33.46 3.10
C ASP A 270 -27.58 -34.38 4.32
N PRO A 271 -28.55 -35.23 4.72
CA PRO A 271 -28.39 -36.15 5.84
C PRO A 271 -27.17 -37.08 5.75
N VAL A 272 -26.65 -37.34 4.55
CA VAL A 272 -25.43 -38.16 4.35
C VAL A 272 -24.21 -37.62 5.11
N PHE A 273 -24.16 -36.31 5.37
CA PHE A 273 -23.06 -35.66 6.08
C PHE A 273 -23.30 -35.45 7.58
N SER A 274 -24.42 -35.93 8.13
CA SER A 274 -24.76 -35.74 9.55
C SER A 274 -23.67 -36.24 10.52
N GLY A 275 -23.05 -37.39 10.24
CA GLY A 275 -21.94 -37.94 11.04
C GLY A 275 -20.56 -37.31 10.78
N ILE A 276 -20.43 -36.48 9.74
CA ILE A 276 -19.16 -35.85 9.35
C ILE A 276 -19.13 -34.38 9.76
N SER A 277 -20.28 -33.69 9.67
CA SER A 277 -20.38 -32.25 9.91
C SER A 277 -19.98 -31.84 11.33
N CYS A 278 -20.25 -32.70 12.32
CA CYS A 278 -19.86 -32.49 13.73
C CYS A 278 -18.34 -32.44 13.95
N ASN A 279 -17.53 -32.98 13.04
CA ASN A 279 -16.07 -32.99 13.16
C ASN A 279 -15.42 -31.66 12.69
N TYR A 280 -16.20 -30.72 12.16
CA TYR A 280 -15.66 -29.48 11.61
C TYR A 280 -16.29 -28.26 12.26
N THR A 281 -15.42 -27.36 12.72
CA THR A 281 -15.84 -26.05 13.19
C THR A 281 -16.27 -25.15 12.03
N PRO A 282 -17.29 -24.29 12.22
CA PRO A 282 -17.62 -23.24 11.26
C PRO A 282 -16.42 -22.32 11.05
N PHE A 283 -16.16 -21.95 9.79
CA PHE A 283 -15.10 -21.00 9.49
C PHE A 283 -15.50 -19.60 9.96
N GLN A 284 -14.68 -18.98 10.81
CA GLN A 284 -14.85 -17.59 11.24
C GLN A 284 -13.80 -16.71 10.55
N LYS A 285 -14.26 -15.59 9.99
CA LYS A 285 -13.36 -14.59 9.39
C LYS A 285 -12.60 -13.87 10.53
N PRO A 286 -11.28 -13.72 10.44
CA PRO A 286 -10.52 -13.01 11.46
C PRO A 286 -10.96 -11.55 11.58
N VAL A 287 -10.92 -11.02 12.81
CA VAL A 287 -11.24 -9.62 13.12
C VAL A 287 -10.21 -8.69 12.48
N SER A 288 -10.68 -7.57 11.92
CA SER A 288 -9.81 -6.54 11.31
C SER A 288 -8.81 -5.95 12.32
N LEU A 289 -7.59 -5.65 11.86
CA LEU A 289 -6.53 -5.04 12.68
C LEU A 289 -6.87 -3.66 13.25
N PHE A 290 -7.80 -2.92 12.64
CA PHE A 290 -8.21 -1.60 13.13
C PHE A 290 -9.59 -1.63 13.79
N SER A 291 -10.18 -2.82 13.99
CA SER A 291 -11.48 -2.94 14.67
C SER A 291 -11.39 -2.46 16.13
N SER A 292 -12.49 -1.89 16.62
CA SER A 292 -12.67 -1.55 18.03
C SER A 292 -12.91 -2.78 18.93
N SER A 293 -13.18 -3.96 18.33
CA SER A 293 -13.38 -5.19 19.09
C SER A 293 -12.05 -5.78 19.56
N LEU A 294 -12.02 -6.30 20.79
CA LEU A 294 -10.85 -6.99 21.33
C LEU A 294 -10.52 -8.22 20.47
N ARG A 295 -9.37 -8.19 19.78
CA ARG A 295 -8.87 -9.32 18.97
C ARG A 295 -8.65 -10.59 19.79
N CYS A 296 -8.45 -10.47 21.09
CA CYS A 296 -8.26 -11.58 22.01
C CYS A 296 -9.52 -12.02 22.75
N ALA A 297 -10.71 -11.49 22.40
CA ALA A 297 -11.96 -11.85 23.09
C ALA A 297 -12.30 -13.34 23.02
N GLN A 298 -11.79 -14.05 22.00
CA GLN A 298 -12.03 -15.48 21.75
C GLN A 298 -10.74 -16.32 21.86
N LEU A 299 -9.65 -15.76 22.39
CA LEU A 299 -8.41 -16.51 22.61
C LEU A 299 -8.54 -17.33 23.89
N GLU A 300 -8.66 -18.64 23.74
CA GLU A 300 -8.49 -19.59 24.85
C GLU A 300 -7.03 -20.00 24.91
N LEU A 301 -6.39 -19.73 26.06
CA LEU A 301 -5.06 -20.25 26.34
C LEU A 301 -5.20 -21.74 26.68
N PRO A 302 -4.33 -22.63 26.17
CA PRO A 302 -4.27 -24.01 26.61
C PRO A 302 -4.13 -24.10 28.14
N GLU A 303 -4.77 -25.11 28.75
CA GLU A 303 -4.67 -25.33 30.20
C GLU A 303 -3.23 -25.63 30.65
N ASP A 304 -2.41 -26.20 29.76
CA ASP A 304 -0.99 -26.43 29.95
C ASP A 304 -0.18 -25.63 28.91
N ILE A 305 0.58 -24.64 29.38
CA ILE A 305 1.46 -23.83 28.53
C ILE A 305 2.56 -24.69 27.87
N SER A 306 2.91 -25.84 28.46
CA SER A 306 3.88 -26.76 27.86
C SER A 306 3.39 -27.36 26.53
N ASP A 307 2.07 -27.40 26.28
CA ASP A 307 1.51 -27.81 24.98
C ASP A 307 1.79 -26.78 23.87
N LEU A 308 2.07 -25.53 24.22
CA LEU A 308 2.56 -24.51 23.27
C LEU A 308 4.07 -24.64 22.99
N CYS A 309 4.78 -25.47 23.75
CA CYS A 309 6.24 -25.62 23.71
C CYS A 309 6.70 -26.97 23.12
N LYS A 310 5.80 -27.73 22.48
CA LYS A 310 6.02 -29.13 22.07
C LYS A 310 6.54 -29.35 20.64
N ASP A 311 6.98 -28.32 19.93
CA ASP A 311 7.48 -28.48 18.56
C ASP A 311 9.02 -28.61 18.56
N ASP A 312 9.49 -29.86 18.40
CA ASP A 312 10.90 -30.27 18.29
C ASP A 312 11.50 -30.13 16.87
N ASP A 313 10.79 -29.49 15.93
CA ASP A 313 11.31 -29.22 14.57
C ASP A 313 11.48 -27.71 14.34
N GLU A 314 12.74 -27.24 14.37
CA GLU A 314 13.15 -25.83 14.25
C GLU A 314 12.97 -25.23 12.84
N ASP A 315 11.77 -25.28 12.26
CA ASP A 315 11.44 -24.55 11.04
C ASP A 315 10.63 -23.28 11.33
N TYR A 316 11.27 -22.24 11.86
CA TYR A 316 10.60 -20.97 12.17
C TYR A 316 9.88 -20.32 10.98
N LEU A 317 10.26 -20.66 9.73
CA LEU A 317 9.57 -20.18 8.53
C LEU A 317 8.19 -20.81 8.35
N SER A 318 7.94 -22.02 8.87
CA SER A 318 6.63 -22.67 8.78
C SER A 318 5.55 -21.88 9.51
N GLU A 319 5.91 -21.16 10.57
CA GLU A 319 4.99 -20.34 11.36
C GLU A 319 4.73 -18.95 10.75
N ARG A 320 5.46 -18.58 9.69
CA ARG A 320 5.27 -17.31 8.99
C ARG A 320 4.18 -17.40 7.94
N ALA A 321 3.55 -16.27 7.64
CA ALA A 321 2.51 -16.19 6.64
C ALA A 321 3.08 -16.46 5.23
N ILE A 322 2.33 -17.18 4.39
CA ILE A 322 2.84 -17.61 3.06
C ILE A 322 3.25 -16.45 2.14
N ASP A 323 2.57 -15.31 2.22
CA ASP A 323 2.87 -14.10 1.47
C ASP A 323 4.15 -13.41 1.96
N GLU A 324 4.41 -13.45 3.27
CA GLU A 324 5.67 -13.01 3.85
C GLU A 324 6.83 -13.92 3.41
N VAL A 325 6.63 -15.24 3.46
CA VAL A 325 7.64 -16.20 2.99
C VAL A 325 7.95 -15.99 1.51
N TYR A 326 6.94 -15.76 0.67
CA TYR A 326 7.14 -15.43 -0.74
C TYR A 326 7.88 -14.09 -0.93
N HIS A 327 7.54 -13.05 -0.17
CA HIS A 327 8.25 -11.78 -0.21
C HIS A 327 9.74 -11.95 0.13
N LEU A 328 10.05 -12.67 1.20
CA LEU A 328 11.43 -12.98 1.60
C LEU A 328 12.14 -13.88 0.57
N TRP A 329 11.42 -14.81 -0.05
CA TRP A 329 11.95 -15.66 -1.13
C TRP A 329 12.39 -14.82 -2.35
N CYS A 330 11.61 -13.81 -2.75
CA CYS A 330 12.01 -12.87 -3.79
C CYS A 330 13.29 -12.10 -3.40
N LEU A 331 13.38 -11.61 -2.16
CA LEU A 331 14.57 -10.92 -1.65
C LEU A 331 15.80 -11.84 -1.59
N ALA A 332 15.60 -13.12 -1.32
CA ALA A 332 16.64 -14.14 -1.29
C ALA A 332 17.25 -14.45 -2.68
N GLY A 333 16.72 -13.86 -3.75
CA GLY A 333 17.13 -14.10 -5.14
C GLY A 333 16.21 -15.04 -5.92
N GLY A 334 15.04 -15.36 -5.37
CA GLY A 334 14.00 -16.11 -6.06
C GLY A 334 13.52 -15.39 -7.32
N ASP A 335 13.47 -16.12 -8.44
CA ASP A 335 13.06 -15.61 -9.75
C ASP A 335 12.11 -16.62 -10.39
N LEU A 336 10.85 -16.21 -10.57
CA LEU A 336 9.79 -17.06 -11.12
C LEU A 336 10.07 -17.51 -12.55
N GLU A 337 10.53 -16.61 -13.42
CA GLU A 337 10.82 -16.95 -14.82
C GLU A 337 11.96 -17.97 -14.86
N LYS A 338 13.02 -17.74 -14.08
CA LYS A 338 14.17 -18.63 -14.00
C LYS A 338 13.81 -20.02 -13.46
N GLU A 339 13.02 -20.11 -12.39
CA GLU A 339 12.56 -21.41 -11.85
C GLU A 339 11.73 -22.19 -12.87
N LEU A 340 10.81 -21.51 -13.57
CA LEU A 340 10.00 -22.15 -14.60
C LEU A 340 10.82 -22.54 -15.85
N THR A 341 11.85 -21.77 -16.21
CA THR A 341 12.80 -22.14 -17.28
C THR A 341 13.65 -23.34 -16.88
N ASN A 342 14.15 -23.39 -15.64
CA ASN A 342 14.93 -24.53 -15.12
C ASN A 342 14.14 -25.84 -15.12
N LYS A 343 12.81 -25.75 -14.99
CA LYS A 343 11.88 -26.88 -15.06
C LYS A 343 11.32 -27.13 -16.47
N GLU A 344 11.87 -26.47 -17.48
CA GLU A 344 11.49 -26.59 -18.89
C GLU A 344 10.03 -26.24 -19.21
N ILE A 345 9.32 -25.54 -18.31
CA ILE A 345 7.96 -25.03 -18.52
C ILE A 345 7.99 -23.82 -19.45
N ILE A 346 8.97 -22.93 -19.24
CA ILE A 346 9.22 -21.80 -20.15
C ILE A 346 10.37 -22.18 -21.08
N GLN A 347 10.04 -22.42 -22.35
CA GLN A 347 11.01 -22.69 -23.41
C GLN A 347 11.08 -21.52 -24.39
N SER A 348 12.26 -20.94 -24.58
CA SER A 348 12.51 -19.93 -25.61
C SER A 348 12.79 -20.60 -26.95
N LYS A 349 11.95 -20.38 -27.97
CA LYS A 349 12.26 -20.77 -29.35
C LYS A 349 12.76 -19.58 -30.17
N PRO A 350 13.73 -19.77 -31.08
CA PRO A 350 14.14 -18.72 -32.01
C PRO A 350 12.96 -18.24 -32.88
N PRO A 351 12.82 -16.92 -33.15
CA PRO A 351 11.74 -16.38 -34.00
C PRO A 351 11.72 -16.97 -35.43
N ILE A 352 12.87 -17.41 -35.95
CA ILE A 352 12.94 -18.07 -37.26
C ILE A 352 12.20 -19.41 -37.31
N CYS A 353 11.86 -19.97 -36.14
CA CYS A 353 11.09 -21.20 -36.02
C CYS A 353 9.57 -20.97 -35.89
N THR A 354 9.07 -19.72 -35.98
CA THR A 354 7.63 -19.40 -35.89
C THR A 354 7.11 -18.90 -37.24
N LEU A 355 6.82 -19.82 -38.17
CA LEU A 355 6.17 -19.49 -39.45
C LEU A 355 4.66 -19.26 -39.25
N PRO A 356 4.05 -18.31 -39.97
CA PRO A 356 2.60 -18.06 -39.91
C PRO A 356 1.78 -19.23 -40.45
N ASN A 357 0.55 -19.38 -39.95
CA ASN A 357 -0.42 -20.35 -40.46
C ASN A 357 -1.07 -19.83 -41.74
N PHE A 358 -1.02 -20.65 -42.79
CA PHE A 358 -1.71 -20.44 -44.05
C PHE A 358 -3.01 -21.25 -44.01
N VAL A 359 -4.12 -20.66 -44.45
CA VAL A 359 -5.38 -21.37 -44.66
C VAL A 359 -5.62 -21.42 -46.15
N LEU A 360 -5.76 -22.63 -46.69
CA LEU A 360 -6.10 -22.88 -48.08
C LEU A 360 -7.60 -22.60 -48.31
N GLU A 361 -7.99 -22.37 -49.57
CA GLU A 361 -9.39 -22.05 -49.93
C GLU A 361 -10.38 -23.18 -49.60
N ASP A 362 -9.91 -24.43 -49.42
CA ASP A 362 -10.70 -25.58 -48.99
C ASP A 362 -10.87 -25.69 -47.46
N GLY A 363 -10.31 -24.73 -46.71
CA GLY A 363 -10.37 -24.68 -45.25
C GLY A 363 -9.28 -25.50 -44.55
N GLU A 364 -8.39 -26.18 -45.28
CA GLU A 364 -7.22 -26.82 -44.67
C GLU A 364 -6.20 -25.78 -44.22
N SER A 365 -5.73 -25.89 -42.98
CA SER A 365 -4.70 -25.00 -42.43
C SER A 365 -3.33 -25.68 -42.47
N PHE A 366 -2.37 -25.04 -43.12
CA PHE A 366 -0.98 -25.44 -43.24
C PHE A 366 -0.08 -24.44 -42.51
N GLY A 367 0.71 -24.93 -41.56
CA GLY A 367 1.64 -24.11 -40.78
C GLY A 367 1.98 -24.80 -39.47
N GLN A 368 2.49 -24.06 -38.48
CA GLN A 368 2.63 -24.62 -37.14
C GLN A 368 1.24 -24.83 -36.52
N GLY A 369 0.90 -26.08 -36.19
CA GLY A 369 -0.18 -26.36 -35.24
C GLY A 369 0.01 -25.50 -33.98
N ARG A 370 -1.10 -25.04 -33.35
CA ARG A 370 -1.08 -24.14 -32.18
C ARG A 370 0.11 -24.50 -31.28
N HIS A 371 1.09 -23.60 -31.22
CA HIS A 371 2.33 -23.92 -30.54
C HIS A 371 2.00 -24.24 -29.07
N ARG A 372 2.44 -25.41 -28.58
CA ARG A 372 2.09 -25.90 -27.22
C ARG A 372 2.35 -24.88 -26.12
N SER A 373 3.29 -23.95 -26.31
CA SER A 373 3.54 -22.87 -25.36
C SER A 373 2.38 -21.89 -25.19
N PHE A 374 1.47 -21.75 -26.16
CA PHE A 374 0.28 -20.90 -26.06
C PHE A 374 -0.97 -21.68 -25.61
N LEU A 375 -0.84 -22.99 -25.39
CA LEU A 375 -1.87 -23.79 -24.73
C LEU A 375 -1.65 -23.70 -23.22
N LEU A 376 -2.73 -23.84 -22.45
CA LEU A 376 -2.63 -23.96 -20.99
C LEU A 376 -1.79 -25.20 -20.65
N ASP A 377 -0.58 -24.98 -20.14
CA ASP A 377 0.18 -26.00 -19.44
C ASP A 377 -0.30 -26.04 -17.99
N ASP A 378 -0.93 -27.14 -17.63
CA ASP A 378 -1.53 -27.30 -16.32
C ASP A 378 -0.51 -27.70 -15.24
N THR A 379 0.77 -27.76 -15.57
CA THR A 379 1.83 -28.10 -14.62
C THR A 379 2.03 -26.99 -13.59
N THR A 380 2.03 -27.37 -12.31
CA THR A 380 2.42 -26.49 -11.19
C THR A 380 3.81 -26.88 -10.73
N VAL A 381 4.70 -25.90 -10.62
CA VAL A 381 6.08 -26.07 -10.17
C VAL A 381 6.19 -25.61 -8.73
N THR A 382 6.69 -26.48 -7.85
CA THR A 382 7.09 -26.07 -6.51
C THR A 382 8.35 -25.20 -6.56
N LEU A 383 8.29 -24.02 -5.95
CA LEU A 383 9.42 -23.12 -5.78
C LEU A 383 10.29 -23.58 -4.60
N SER A 384 11.60 -23.66 -4.82
CA SER A 384 12.55 -24.08 -3.78
C SER A 384 12.78 -23.00 -2.74
N LEU A 385 12.61 -23.34 -1.46
CA LEU A 385 12.94 -22.46 -0.32
C LEU A 385 14.41 -22.58 0.12
N CYS A 386 15.23 -23.42 -0.53
CA CYS A 386 16.60 -23.68 -0.09
C CYS A 386 17.47 -22.42 0.01
N GLN A 387 17.36 -21.50 -0.96
CA GLN A 387 18.14 -20.25 -0.94
C GLN A 387 17.74 -19.34 0.23
N LEU A 388 16.44 -19.22 0.49
CA LEU A 388 15.91 -18.46 1.61
C LEU A 388 16.37 -19.05 2.94
N ARG A 389 16.20 -20.37 3.12
CA ARG A 389 16.66 -21.10 4.32
C ARG A 389 18.15 -20.92 4.54
N ASN A 390 18.97 -20.99 3.48
CA ASN A 390 20.41 -20.79 3.57
C ASN A 390 20.78 -19.36 3.97
N ARG A 391 20.02 -18.34 3.56
CA ARG A 391 20.25 -16.95 4.00
C ARG A 391 19.84 -16.71 5.45
N LEU A 392 18.84 -17.43 5.94
CA LEU A 392 18.31 -17.26 7.30
C LEU A 392 18.87 -18.25 8.32
N LYS A 393 19.80 -19.13 7.92
CA LYS A 393 20.33 -20.21 8.77
C LYS A 393 21.02 -19.71 10.05
N ASP A 394 21.58 -18.50 10.02
CA ASP A 394 22.33 -17.90 11.12
C ASP A 394 21.45 -16.95 11.96
N VAL A 395 20.17 -16.81 11.62
CA VAL A 395 19.18 -16.01 12.37
C VAL A 395 18.72 -16.80 13.59
N ALA A 396 18.93 -16.24 14.77
CA ALA A 396 18.54 -16.88 16.03
C ALA A 396 17.02 -16.98 16.19
N GLY A 397 16.52 -18.03 16.83
CA GLY A 397 15.08 -18.28 17.03
C GLY A 397 14.37 -17.13 17.75
N GLU A 398 15.04 -16.41 18.65
CA GLU A 398 14.49 -15.25 19.35
C GLU A 398 14.10 -14.10 18.40
N ALA A 399 14.76 -13.98 17.24
CA ALA A 399 14.44 -12.98 16.24
C ALA A 399 13.04 -13.19 15.63
N TYR A 400 12.52 -14.42 15.67
CA TYR A 400 11.16 -14.75 15.24
C TYR A 400 10.09 -14.39 16.28
N TYR A 401 10.50 -14.12 17.52
CA TYR A 401 9.59 -13.85 18.64
C TYR A 401 10.03 -12.64 19.51
N PRO A 402 10.21 -11.42 18.95
CA PRO A 402 10.78 -10.28 19.68
C PRO A 402 9.83 -9.69 20.74
N LEU A 403 10.28 -9.60 22.00
CA LEU A 403 9.48 -9.03 23.10
C LEU A 403 9.32 -7.50 22.96
N LEU A 404 8.10 -6.99 23.20
CA LEU A 404 7.76 -5.56 23.04
C LEU A 404 7.99 -4.70 24.31
N GLU A 405 8.38 -5.30 25.44
CA GLU A 405 8.46 -4.63 26.74
C GLU A 405 9.89 -4.24 27.15
N ASP A 406 10.91 -4.87 26.58
CA ASP A 406 12.30 -4.50 26.85
C ASP A 406 12.69 -3.26 26.04
N GLU A 407 12.71 -2.08 26.68
CA GLU A 407 13.31 -0.89 26.07
C GLU A 407 14.80 -1.08 25.71
N GLN A 408 15.42 -2.15 26.21
CA GLN A 408 16.80 -2.59 25.95
C GLN A 408 16.91 -3.67 24.84
N SER A 409 15.81 -4.20 24.31
CA SER A 409 15.81 -5.21 23.23
C SER A 409 15.74 -4.61 21.82
N SER A 410 16.08 -3.32 21.67
CA SER A 410 16.49 -2.81 20.36
C SER A 410 17.80 -3.50 19.96
N LEU A 411 17.66 -4.67 19.33
CA LEU A 411 18.71 -5.61 18.88
C LEU A 411 19.44 -6.33 20.03
N SER A 412 18.96 -7.53 20.39
CA SER A 412 19.63 -8.44 21.32
C SER A 412 21.00 -8.89 20.79
N GLN A 413 21.95 -9.05 21.72
CA GLN A 413 23.36 -9.39 21.49
C GLN A 413 23.53 -10.86 21.06
N SER A 414 23.40 -11.14 19.76
CA SER A 414 23.91 -12.34 19.09
C SER A 414 25.07 -11.97 18.17
N ASN A 415 25.84 -12.93 17.64
CA ASN A 415 26.87 -12.62 16.63
C ASN A 415 26.28 -11.96 15.35
N SER A 416 24.98 -12.14 15.05
CA SER A 416 24.25 -11.44 13.98
C SER A 416 23.91 -9.98 14.29
N SER A 417 23.95 -9.57 15.57
CA SER A 417 23.70 -8.16 15.97
C SER A 417 24.71 -7.17 15.40
N HIS A 418 25.95 -7.62 15.15
CA HIS A 418 26.99 -6.77 14.55
C HIS A 418 26.69 -6.44 13.08
N GLU A 419 26.25 -7.43 12.28
CA GLU A 419 25.89 -7.23 10.87
C GLU A 419 24.59 -6.43 10.71
N LEU A 420 23.56 -6.72 11.51
CA LEU A 420 22.33 -5.92 11.55
C LEU A 420 22.59 -4.46 11.93
N SER A 421 23.48 -4.20 12.90
CA SER A 421 23.87 -2.84 13.27
C SER A 421 24.57 -2.10 12.12
N ALA A 422 25.34 -2.81 11.30
CA ALA A 422 25.98 -2.25 10.12
C ALA A 422 24.95 -1.98 9.01
N THR A 423 24.03 -2.91 8.76
CA THR A 423 22.97 -2.78 7.75
C THR A 423 22.03 -1.60 8.02
N VAL A 424 21.71 -1.30 9.28
CA VAL A 424 20.90 -0.12 9.66
C VAL A 424 21.52 1.20 9.17
N THR A 425 22.85 1.27 9.01
CA THR A 425 23.55 2.47 8.54
C THR A 425 23.61 2.59 7.01
N LEU A 426 23.20 1.55 6.27
CA LEU A 426 23.18 1.56 4.81
C LEU A 426 21.99 2.35 4.25
N PRO A 427 22.11 2.85 3.00
CA PRO A 427 21.01 3.45 2.27
C PRO A 427 19.72 2.63 2.32
N LEU A 428 18.57 3.30 2.41
CA LEU A 428 17.27 2.63 2.58
C LEU A 428 17.00 1.58 1.49
N ILE A 429 17.37 1.87 0.24
CA ILE A 429 17.18 0.95 -0.88
C ILE A 429 17.95 -0.37 -0.74
N ILE A 430 19.07 -0.36 -0.01
CA ILE A 430 19.84 -1.57 0.31
C ILE A 430 19.16 -2.34 1.43
N ARG A 431 18.72 -1.63 2.48
CA ARG A 431 17.96 -2.21 3.61
C ARG A 431 16.67 -2.87 3.17
N GLU A 432 15.95 -2.30 2.19
CA GLU A 432 14.73 -2.89 1.62
C GLU A 432 14.99 -4.16 0.79
N ARG A 433 16.23 -4.41 0.39
CA ARG A 433 16.62 -5.60 -0.38
C ARG A 433 17.30 -6.69 0.46
N ASP A 434 17.67 -6.37 1.69
CA ASP A 434 18.33 -7.29 2.61
C ASP A 434 17.32 -8.25 3.25
N THR A 435 17.53 -9.55 3.08
CA THR A 435 16.56 -10.59 3.48
C THR A 435 16.42 -10.71 5.00
N GLU A 436 17.53 -10.71 5.74
CA GLU A 436 17.52 -10.86 7.20
C GLU A 436 16.96 -9.60 7.87
N TYR A 437 17.39 -8.43 7.41
CA TYR A 437 16.88 -7.15 7.89
C TYR A 437 15.37 -7.05 7.66
N GLN A 438 14.88 -7.37 6.46
CA GLN A 438 13.44 -7.33 6.19
C GLN A 438 12.65 -8.33 7.04
N LEU A 439 13.15 -9.56 7.24
CA LEU A 439 12.50 -10.53 8.13
C LEU A 439 12.27 -9.93 9.52
N ILE A 440 13.33 -9.39 10.14
CA ILE A 440 13.28 -8.85 11.50
C ILE A 440 12.32 -7.65 11.57
N ARG A 441 12.40 -6.73 10.60
CA ARG A 441 11.52 -5.56 10.58
C ARG A 441 10.06 -5.95 10.35
N ILE A 442 9.77 -6.89 9.46
CA ILE A 442 8.41 -7.38 9.19
C ILE A 442 7.80 -8.00 10.45
N ILE A 443 8.54 -8.88 11.16
CA ILE A 443 8.07 -9.50 12.40
C ILE A 443 7.80 -8.44 13.48
N LEU A 444 8.70 -7.47 13.64
CA LEU A 444 8.52 -6.38 14.59
C LEU A 444 7.25 -5.58 14.30
N PHE A 445 7.05 -5.14 13.06
CA PHE A 445 5.86 -4.39 12.68
C PHE A 445 4.58 -5.23 12.78
N ASP A 446 4.60 -6.51 12.41
CA ASP A 446 3.45 -7.41 12.59
C ASP A 446 3.02 -7.47 14.06
N ARG A 447 3.98 -7.61 15.00
CA ARG A 447 3.68 -7.57 16.45
C ARG A 447 3.18 -6.22 16.92
N LEU A 448 3.81 -5.12 16.48
CA LEU A 448 3.40 -3.77 16.87
C LEU A 448 1.99 -3.43 16.36
N LEU A 449 1.67 -3.80 15.11
CA LEU A 449 0.36 -3.60 14.51
C LEU A 449 -0.71 -4.47 15.19
N LYS A 450 -0.38 -5.71 15.57
CA LYS A 450 -1.25 -6.54 16.41
C LYS A 450 -1.43 -6.00 17.83
N ALA A 451 -0.57 -5.11 18.31
CA ALA A 451 -0.69 -4.42 19.60
C ALA A 451 -1.27 -2.99 19.49
N TYR A 452 -1.50 -2.49 18.28
CA TYR A 452 -2.14 -1.19 18.04
C TYR A 452 -3.62 -1.21 18.52
N PRO A 453 -4.13 -0.16 19.18
CA PRO A 453 -3.54 1.18 19.33
C PRO A 453 -2.64 1.39 20.56
N TYR A 454 -2.57 0.43 21.48
CA TYR A 454 -1.84 0.59 22.75
C TYR A 454 -0.33 0.86 22.59
N LYS A 455 0.29 0.32 21.52
CA LYS A 455 1.71 0.54 21.19
C LYS A 455 1.93 1.56 20.06
N LYS A 456 0.99 2.48 19.78
CA LYS A 456 1.11 3.48 18.70
C LYS A 456 2.41 4.29 18.73
N ASN A 457 2.90 4.65 19.93
CA ASN A 457 4.15 5.41 20.09
C ASN A 457 5.38 4.61 19.66
N LEU A 458 5.37 3.29 19.87
CA LEU A 458 6.44 2.41 19.39
C LEU A 458 6.37 2.22 17.87
N VAL A 459 5.18 2.10 17.28
CA VAL A 459 5.01 2.12 15.81
C VAL A 459 5.65 3.38 15.22
N TRP A 460 5.35 4.55 15.81
CA TRP A 460 5.93 5.82 15.38
C TRP A 460 7.46 5.86 15.56
N LYS A 461 7.98 5.37 16.71
CA LYS A 461 9.43 5.32 16.98
C LYS A 461 10.16 4.43 15.96
N GLU A 462 9.62 3.25 15.67
CA GLU A 462 10.22 2.31 14.73
C GLU A 462 10.11 2.78 13.29
N ALA A 463 9.00 3.45 12.91
CA ALA A 463 8.83 4.04 11.59
C ALA A 463 9.85 5.16 11.28
N ARG A 464 10.45 5.79 12.29
CA ARG A 464 11.58 6.74 12.08
C ARG A 464 12.85 6.08 11.54
N VAL A 465 13.02 4.78 11.78
CA VAL A 465 14.16 4.03 11.24
C VAL A 465 13.87 3.70 9.78
N ASP A 466 12.74 3.06 9.53
CA ASP A 466 12.11 2.81 8.23
C ASP A 466 10.79 2.05 8.41
N ILE A 467 10.04 1.88 7.31
CA ILE A 467 8.83 1.05 7.26
C ILE A 467 9.05 -0.06 6.22
N PRO A 468 8.89 -1.35 6.58
CA PRO A 468 9.06 -2.45 5.64
C PRO A 468 7.99 -2.42 4.53
N PRO A 469 8.37 -2.62 3.25
CA PRO A 469 7.44 -2.51 2.13
C PRO A 469 6.18 -3.36 2.26
N LEU A 470 6.32 -4.61 2.74
CA LEU A 470 5.23 -5.57 2.84
C LEU A 470 4.08 -5.09 3.75
N VAL A 471 4.40 -4.33 4.81
CA VAL A 471 3.43 -3.88 5.83
C VAL A 471 3.15 -2.38 5.77
N ARG A 472 3.69 -1.67 4.77
CA ARG A 472 3.64 -0.20 4.68
C ARG A 472 2.22 0.37 4.74
N GLY A 473 1.27 -0.22 4.03
CA GLY A 473 -0.14 0.22 4.04
C GLY A 473 -0.76 0.20 5.45
N LEU A 474 -0.46 -0.85 6.23
CA LEU A 474 -0.95 -0.98 7.61
C LEU A 474 -0.20 -0.04 8.56
N ALA A 475 1.12 0.13 8.39
CA ALA A 475 1.90 1.08 9.17
C ALA A 475 1.43 2.52 8.96
N TRP A 476 1.15 2.93 7.71
CA TRP A 476 0.61 4.25 7.40
C TRP A 476 -0.76 4.48 8.05
N ALA A 477 -1.64 3.48 8.01
CA ALA A 477 -2.93 3.56 8.70
C ALA A 477 -2.77 3.76 10.22
N ALA A 478 -1.81 3.06 10.85
CA ALA A 478 -1.51 3.25 12.27
C ALA A 478 -0.92 4.64 12.57
N LEU A 479 -0.03 5.16 11.71
CA LEU A 479 0.53 6.51 11.85
C LEU A 479 -0.51 7.63 11.65
N LEU A 480 -1.56 7.35 10.87
CA LEU A 480 -2.71 8.24 10.67
C LEU A 480 -3.78 8.08 11.75
N GLY A 481 -3.58 7.21 12.74
CA GLY A 481 -4.51 7.04 13.86
C GLY A 481 -5.83 6.36 13.49
N ILE A 482 -5.84 5.49 12.47
CA ILE A 482 -7.07 4.86 11.97
C ILE A 482 -7.59 3.81 12.97
N GLU A 483 -8.86 3.93 13.35
CA GLU A 483 -9.53 3.02 14.29
C GLU A 483 -11.04 2.85 13.98
N GLY A 484 -11.61 1.72 14.39
CA GLY A 484 -13.03 1.38 14.33
C GLY A 484 -13.43 0.47 13.17
N ASP A 485 -14.75 0.35 12.95
CA ASP A 485 -15.29 -0.44 11.84
C ASP A 485 -15.26 0.37 10.53
N LEU A 486 -14.16 0.22 9.80
CA LEU A 486 -13.92 0.94 8.55
C LEU A 486 -14.85 0.45 7.44
N GLN A 487 -15.12 -0.86 7.39
CA GLN A 487 -15.89 -1.47 6.32
C GLN A 487 -17.34 -1.01 6.38
N ALA A 488 -17.95 -1.04 7.57
CA ALA A 488 -19.32 -0.56 7.76
C ALA A 488 -19.44 0.92 7.39
N LYS A 489 -18.50 1.77 7.84
CA LYS A 489 -18.48 3.20 7.49
C LYS A 489 -18.42 3.40 5.98
N TYR A 490 -17.51 2.71 5.28
CA TYR A 490 -17.33 2.86 3.84
C TYR A 490 -18.51 2.34 3.02
N GLU A 491 -19.14 1.25 3.44
CA GLU A 491 -20.30 0.66 2.77
C GLU A 491 -21.53 1.58 2.83
N THR A 492 -21.74 2.31 3.93
CA THR A 492 -22.89 3.21 4.10
C THR A 492 -22.88 4.45 3.19
N ILE A 493 -21.73 4.79 2.60
CA ILE A 493 -21.60 5.95 1.72
C ILE A 493 -22.17 5.62 0.34
N ASP A 494 -23.03 6.47 -0.21
CA ASP A 494 -23.53 6.31 -1.58
C ASP A 494 -22.42 6.55 -2.61
N LYS A 495 -22.12 5.52 -3.40
CA LYS A 495 -21.09 5.53 -4.46
C LYS A 495 -21.70 5.35 -5.85
N ASP A 496 -23.01 5.14 -5.94
CA ASP A 496 -23.68 4.71 -7.17
C ASP A 496 -24.48 5.86 -7.78
N THR A 497 -25.15 6.70 -6.98
CA THR A 497 -25.93 7.84 -7.48
C THR A 497 -25.04 8.81 -8.29
N PRO A 498 -25.36 9.12 -9.56
CA PRO A 498 -24.57 10.02 -10.38
C PRO A 498 -24.42 11.42 -9.76
N ILE A 499 -23.20 11.95 -9.74
CA ILE A 499 -22.91 13.31 -9.27
C ILE A 499 -22.27 14.17 -10.38
N PRO A 500 -22.39 15.51 -10.36
CA PRO A 500 -21.84 16.38 -11.42
C PRO A 500 -20.34 16.21 -11.67
N THR A 501 -19.61 15.71 -10.68
CA THR A 501 -18.16 15.50 -10.71
C THR A 501 -17.76 14.19 -11.41
N ASP A 502 -18.67 13.24 -11.59
CA ASP A 502 -18.36 11.89 -12.12
C ASP A 502 -17.64 11.96 -13.46
N ARG A 503 -18.08 12.87 -14.35
CA ARG A 503 -17.44 13.07 -15.66
C ARG A 503 -15.96 13.48 -15.55
N GLN A 504 -15.62 14.32 -14.58
CA GLN A 504 -14.23 14.74 -14.39
C GLN A 504 -13.37 13.59 -13.85
N ILE A 505 -13.89 12.86 -12.85
CA ILE A 505 -13.23 11.66 -12.28
C ILE A 505 -12.95 10.62 -13.38
N GLU A 506 -13.91 10.39 -14.28
CA GLU A 506 -13.78 9.44 -15.40
C GLU A 506 -12.70 9.81 -16.42
N VAL A 507 -12.42 11.11 -16.59
CA VAL A 507 -11.40 11.61 -17.52
C VAL A 507 -10.01 11.62 -16.86
N ASP A 508 -9.93 11.84 -15.56
CA ASP A 508 -8.67 11.94 -14.82
C ASP A 508 -8.07 10.57 -14.52
N ILE A 509 -8.87 9.61 -14.04
CA ILE A 509 -8.40 8.27 -13.64
C ILE A 509 -7.56 7.58 -14.72
N PRO A 510 -7.99 7.49 -16.00
CA PRO A 510 -7.22 6.79 -17.02
C PRO A 510 -5.88 7.46 -17.35
N ARG A 511 -5.67 8.73 -16.95
CA ARG A 511 -4.42 9.49 -17.14
C ARG A 511 -3.51 9.44 -15.91
N CYS A 512 -4.07 9.08 -14.76
CA CYS A 512 -3.39 9.00 -13.48
C CYS A 512 -2.51 7.75 -13.40
N HIS A 513 -1.20 7.91 -13.17
CA HIS A 513 -0.26 6.80 -12.97
C HIS A 513 -0.34 5.68 -14.04
N GLN A 514 -0.50 6.04 -15.31
CA GLN A 514 -0.65 5.09 -16.44
C GLN A 514 0.48 4.06 -16.58
N TYR A 515 1.67 4.37 -16.07
CA TYR A 515 2.82 3.47 -16.07
C TYR A 515 2.66 2.28 -15.10
N ASP A 516 1.76 2.37 -14.13
CA ASP A 516 1.53 1.32 -13.14
C ASP A 516 0.46 0.34 -13.65
N GLU A 517 0.85 -0.91 -13.84
CA GLU A 517 -0.02 -1.94 -14.42
C GLU A 517 -1.27 -2.21 -13.55
N LEU A 518 -1.14 -2.12 -12.22
CA LEU A 518 -2.25 -2.41 -11.33
C LEU A 518 -3.28 -1.28 -11.32
N LEU A 519 -2.82 -0.04 -11.21
CA LEU A 519 -3.70 1.14 -11.19
C LEU A 519 -4.35 1.43 -12.54
N SER A 520 -3.67 1.13 -13.65
CA SER A 520 -4.20 1.26 -15.02
C SER A 520 -5.16 0.13 -15.42
N SER A 521 -5.30 -0.91 -14.59
CA SER A 521 -6.28 -1.98 -14.82
C SER A 521 -7.72 -1.48 -14.68
N PRO A 522 -8.71 -2.12 -15.35
CA PRO A 522 -10.12 -1.76 -15.17
C PRO A 522 -10.59 -1.84 -13.72
N GLN A 523 -10.09 -2.82 -12.96
CA GLN A 523 -10.38 -2.96 -11.53
C GLN A 523 -9.77 -1.78 -10.74
N GLY A 524 -8.56 -1.33 -11.07
CA GLY A 524 -7.96 -0.13 -10.52
C GLY A 524 -8.83 1.11 -10.77
N HIS A 525 -9.30 1.30 -12.00
CA HIS A 525 -10.17 2.42 -12.36
C HIS A 525 -11.50 2.41 -11.59
N ILE A 526 -12.14 1.24 -11.45
CA ILE A 526 -13.38 1.09 -10.68
C ILE A 526 -13.16 1.47 -9.21
N LYS A 527 -12.06 0.99 -8.62
CA LYS A 527 -11.71 1.26 -7.21
C LYS A 527 -11.37 2.73 -6.98
N PHE A 528 -10.60 3.35 -7.88
CA PHE A 528 -10.34 4.79 -7.86
C PHE A 528 -11.64 5.59 -7.81
N ARG A 529 -12.54 5.32 -8.75
CA ARG A 529 -13.84 6.00 -8.85
C ARG A 529 -14.61 5.86 -7.53
N ARG A 530 -14.69 4.66 -6.98
CA ARG A 530 -15.42 4.38 -5.73
C ARG A 530 -14.82 5.10 -4.53
N VAL A 531 -13.49 5.11 -4.37
CA VAL A 531 -12.82 5.80 -3.24
C VAL A 531 -12.94 7.32 -3.37
N LEU A 532 -12.70 7.87 -4.56
CA LEU A 532 -12.83 9.31 -4.83
C LEU A 532 -14.27 9.81 -4.62
N LYS A 533 -15.25 9.08 -5.17
CA LYS A 533 -16.66 9.42 -5.02
C LYS A 533 -17.11 9.32 -3.58
N ALA A 534 -16.71 8.29 -2.85
CA ALA A 534 -16.99 8.18 -1.43
C ALA A 534 -16.45 9.40 -0.66
N TRP A 535 -15.26 9.89 -1.00
CA TRP A 535 -14.69 11.07 -0.36
C TRP A 535 -15.47 12.35 -0.69
N VAL A 536 -15.78 12.60 -1.96
CA VAL A 536 -16.54 13.79 -2.38
C VAL A 536 -17.93 13.80 -1.75
N VAL A 537 -18.63 12.66 -1.73
CA VAL A 537 -19.98 12.54 -1.13
C VAL A 537 -19.95 12.74 0.38
N SER A 538 -18.87 12.32 1.06
CA SER A 538 -18.73 12.47 2.52
C SER A 538 -18.39 13.90 2.95
N HIS A 539 -17.98 14.77 2.03
CA HIS A 539 -17.52 16.13 2.32
C HIS A 539 -18.25 17.14 1.44
N PRO A 540 -19.53 17.48 1.74
CA PRO A 540 -20.37 18.31 0.89
C PRO A 540 -19.84 19.75 0.71
N ASP A 541 -19.02 20.23 1.64
CA ASP A 541 -18.40 21.56 1.58
C ASP A 541 -17.13 21.60 0.70
N LEU A 542 -16.63 20.43 0.27
CA LEU A 542 -15.44 20.28 -0.55
C LEU A 542 -15.82 19.83 -1.97
N VAL A 543 -14.97 20.16 -2.93
CA VAL A 543 -15.13 19.79 -4.35
C VAL A 543 -13.94 18.99 -4.83
N TYR A 544 -14.17 18.18 -5.85
CA TYR A 544 -13.08 17.51 -6.55
C TYR A 544 -12.26 18.52 -7.34
N TRP A 545 -10.97 18.58 -7.04
CA TRP A 545 -9.98 19.27 -7.85
C TRP A 545 -9.11 18.24 -8.57
N GLN A 546 -8.76 18.54 -9.83
CA GLN A 546 -7.80 17.74 -10.58
C GLN A 546 -6.49 17.62 -9.78
N GLY A 547 -6.01 16.40 -9.57
CA GLY A 547 -4.91 16.08 -8.67
C GLY A 547 -5.32 15.28 -7.44
N LEU A 548 -6.61 15.27 -7.07
CA LEU A 548 -7.11 14.42 -5.99
C LEU A 548 -7.00 12.91 -6.32
N ASP A 549 -7.14 12.56 -7.60
CA ASP A 549 -6.83 11.24 -8.15
C ASP A 549 -5.37 10.83 -7.88
N SER A 550 -4.43 11.73 -8.16
CA SER A 550 -3.01 11.51 -7.91
C SER A 550 -2.72 11.38 -6.40
N LEU A 551 -3.41 12.15 -5.55
CA LEU A 551 -3.30 12.03 -4.09
C LEU A 551 -3.86 10.70 -3.56
N CYS A 552 -4.92 10.19 -4.18
CA CYS A 552 -5.56 8.92 -3.83
C CYS A 552 -4.67 7.71 -4.16
N ALA A 553 -3.86 7.81 -5.23
CA ALA A 553 -3.11 6.70 -5.79
C ALA A 553 -2.22 5.92 -4.80
N PRO A 554 -1.39 6.56 -3.94
CA PRO A 554 -0.56 5.82 -2.97
C PRO A 554 -1.40 5.03 -1.96
N PHE A 555 -2.50 5.60 -1.48
CA PHE A 555 -3.38 4.94 -0.52
C PHE A 555 -4.10 3.75 -1.14
N LEU A 556 -4.61 3.91 -2.36
CA LEU A 556 -5.27 2.84 -3.09
C LEU A 556 -4.29 1.74 -3.49
N TYR A 557 -3.09 2.07 -3.96
CA TYR A 557 -2.08 1.09 -4.32
C TYR A 557 -1.71 0.19 -3.14
N LEU A 558 -1.35 0.79 -2.00
CA LEU A 558 -0.95 0.05 -0.79
C LEU A 558 -2.11 -0.75 -0.17
N ASN A 559 -3.36 -0.36 -0.43
CA ASN A 559 -4.56 -0.96 0.14
C ASN A 559 -5.57 -1.40 -0.93
N PHE A 560 -5.09 -1.89 -2.08
CA PHE A 560 -5.93 -2.15 -3.26
C PHE A 560 -7.11 -3.10 -2.97
N ASN A 561 -6.86 -4.06 -2.07
CA ASN A 561 -7.80 -5.07 -1.62
C ASN A 561 -8.64 -4.64 -0.41
N ASN A 562 -8.46 -3.41 0.09
CA ASN A 562 -9.18 -2.84 1.22
C ASN A 562 -9.51 -1.36 0.95
N GLU A 563 -10.49 -1.12 0.07
CA GLU A 563 -10.97 0.22 -0.32
C GLU A 563 -11.37 1.06 0.90
N ALA A 564 -11.96 0.44 1.93
CA ALA A 564 -12.35 1.12 3.16
C ALA A 564 -11.14 1.67 3.92
N LEU A 565 -10.04 0.92 3.99
CA LEU A 565 -8.79 1.37 4.60
C LEU A 565 -8.11 2.45 3.76
N ALA A 566 -8.09 2.31 2.42
CA ALA A 566 -7.58 3.35 1.52
C ALA A 566 -8.32 4.68 1.71
N TYR A 567 -9.66 4.64 1.71
CA TYR A 567 -10.54 5.77 1.96
C TYR A 567 -10.32 6.38 3.35
N ALA A 568 -10.20 5.55 4.40
CA ALA A 568 -9.97 6.02 5.76
C ALA A 568 -8.62 6.73 5.89
N CYS A 569 -7.56 6.17 5.31
CA CYS A 569 -6.23 6.80 5.29
C CYS A 569 -6.27 8.15 4.57
N MET A 570 -6.85 8.20 3.38
CA MET A 570 -6.99 9.46 2.62
C MET A 570 -7.80 10.51 3.39
N SER A 571 -8.90 10.10 4.03
CA SER A 571 -9.77 10.98 4.80
C SER A 571 -9.11 11.51 6.08
N ALA A 572 -8.19 10.76 6.69
CA ALA A 572 -7.38 11.24 7.82
C ALA A 572 -6.20 12.12 7.36
N PHE A 573 -5.63 11.83 6.19
CA PHE A 573 -4.48 12.54 5.65
C PHE A 573 -4.82 13.96 5.18
N ILE A 574 -5.94 14.15 4.47
CA ILE A 574 -6.31 15.44 3.88
C ILE A 574 -6.46 16.55 4.94
N PRO A 575 -7.20 16.38 6.05
CA PRO A 575 -7.27 17.41 7.08
C PRO A 575 -5.91 17.76 7.69
N LYS A 576 -5.02 16.76 7.83
CA LYS A 576 -3.69 16.97 8.43
C LYS A 576 -2.77 17.85 7.57
N TYR A 577 -2.76 17.67 6.25
CA TYR A 577 -1.80 18.35 5.37
C TYR A 577 -2.42 19.32 4.35
N LEU A 578 -3.69 19.11 4.00
CA LEU A 578 -4.42 19.78 2.91
C LEU A 578 -5.73 20.42 3.39
N TYR A 579 -5.78 20.82 4.66
CA TYR A 579 -6.97 21.45 5.25
C TYR A 579 -7.47 22.61 4.37
N ASN A 580 -8.74 22.55 3.97
CA ASN A 580 -9.40 23.55 3.11
C ASN A 580 -8.82 23.76 1.69
N PHE A 581 -7.87 22.92 1.23
CA PHE A 581 -7.34 23.02 -0.13
C PHE A 581 -8.39 22.71 -1.20
N PHE A 582 -9.39 21.88 -0.86
CA PHE A 582 -10.42 21.42 -1.78
C PHE A 582 -11.74 22.19 -1.66
N LEU A 583 -11.73 23.40 -1.06
CA LEU A 583 -12.88 24.30 -1.10
C LEU A 583 -13.21 24.69 -2.54
N LYS A 584 -14.47 25.06 -2.79
CA LYS A 584 -14.91 25.61 -4.08
C LYS A 584 -14.14 26.89 -4.45
N ASP A 585 -13.91 27.75 -3.45
CA ASP A 585 -12.94 28.85 -3.53
C ASP A 585 -11.85 28.62 -2.49
N ASN A 586 -10.68 28.19 -2.96
CA ASN A 586 -9.50 27.91 -2.15
C ASN A 586 -8.43 29.01 -2.33
N SER A 587 -8.72 30.10 -3.03
CA SER A 587 -7.73 31.09 -3.48
C SER A 587 -6.95 31.68 -2.31
N HIS A 588 -7.64 32.05 -1.22
CA HIS A 588 -7.00 32.58 -0.01
C HIS A 588 -6.10 31.57 0.69
N VAL A 589 -6.52 30.30 0.72
CA VAL A 589 -5.77 29.20 1.36
C VAL A 589 -4.48 28.93 0.59
N ILE A 590 -4.58 28.77 -0.73
CA ILE A 590 -3.43 28.51 -1.61
C ILE A 590 -2.47 29.70 -1.60
N GLN A 591 -2.98 30.93 -1.70
CA GLN A 591 -2.12 32.11 -1.68
C GLN A 591 -1.40 32.30 -0.34
N GLU A 592 -2.06 32.07 0.81
CA GLU A 592 -1.38 32.07 2.12
C GLU A 592 -0.27 31.01 2.13
N TYR A 593 -0.59 29.79 1.69
CA TYR A 593 0.35 28.67 1.69
C TYR A 593 1.60 28.94 0.84
N LEU A 594 1.42 29.45 -0.39
CA LEU A 594 2.51 29.79 -1.30
C LEU A 594 3.32 30.98 -0.81
N THR A 595 2.68 31.96 -0.16
CA THR A 595 3.39 33.10 0.45
C THR A 595 4.30 32.62 1.58
N VAL A 596 3.80 31.76 2.47
CA VAL A 596 4.61 31.14 3.53
C VAL A 596 5.74 30.31 2.92
N PHE A 597 5.48 29.55 1.85
CA PHE A 597 6.53 28.81 1.16
C PHE A 597 7.63 29.73 0.59
N SER A 598 7.27 30.85 -0.04
CA SER A 598 8.23 31.86 -0.50
C SER A 598 9.12 32.40 0.63
N GLN A 599 8.52 32.71 1.79
CA GLN A 599 9.26 33.14 2.96
C GLN A 599 10.18 32.04 3.54
N ILE A 600 9.79 30.76 3.43
CA ILE A 600 10.64 29.62 3.84
C ILE A 600 11.83 29.45 2.87
N ILE A 601 11.65 29.68 1.57
CA ILE A 601 12.77 29.73 0.62
C ILE A 601 13.72 30.86 1.02
N ALA A 602 13.22 32.08 1.24
CA ALA A 602 14.03 33.21 1.69
C ALA A 602 14.75 32.95 3.02
N PHE A 603 14.13 32.21 3.94
CA PHE A 603 14.72 31.84 5.22
C PHE A 603 15.87 30.84 5.06
N HIS A 604 15.76 29.83 4.19
CA HIS A 604 16.80 28.80 4.07
C HIS A 604 17.85 29.08 2.99
N ASP A 605 17.44 29.67 1.87
CA ASP A 605 18.30 30.01 0.74
C ASP A 605 17.95 31.42 0.18
N PRO A 606 18.41 32.48 0.86
CA PRO A 606 18.09 33.86 0.47
C PRO A 606 18.64 34.23 -0.91
N GLU A 607 19.79 33.68 -1.31
CA GLU A 607 20.39 33.94 -2.62
C GLU A 607 19.48 33.41 -3.74
N LEU A 608 19.02 32.16 -3.60
CA LEU A 608 18.06 31.59 -4.54
C LEU A 608 16.74 32.36 -4.53
N SER A 609 16.23 32.72 -3.35
CA SER A 609 14.99 33.50 -3.24
C SER A 609 15.08 34.84 -3.95
N ASN A 610 16.19 35.57 -3.77
CA ASN A 610 16.40 36.87 -4.38
C ASN A 610 16.44 36.74 -5.90
N HIS A 611 17.22 35.79 -6.43
CA HIS A 611 17.29 35.53 -7.87
C HIS A 611 15.91 35.19 -8.48
N LEU A 612 15.17 34.26 -7.87
CA LEU A 612 13.85 33.86 -8.36
C LEU A 612 12.85 35.03 -8.36
N ASN A 613 12.90 35.89 -7.34
CA ASN A 613 12.09 37.10 -7.28
C ASN A 613 12.49 38.13 -8.35
N GLU A 614 13.80 38.32 -8.60
CA GLU A 614 14.32 39.23 -9.62
C GLU A 614 13.87 38.85 -11.04
N ILE A 615 13.85 37.56 -11.36
CA ILE A 615 13.39 37.07 -12.67
C ILE A 615 11.86 36.89 -12.74
N GLY A 616 11.12 37.13 -11.66
CA GLY A 616 9.66 36.96 -11.59
C GLY A 616 9.18 35.50 -11.58
N PHE A 617 10.04 34.55 -11.22
CA PHE A 617 9.71 33.12 -11.15
C PHE A 617 9.20 32.73 -9.75
N ILE A 618 7.94 33.09 -9.48
CA ILE A 618 7.30 32.92 -8.16
C ILE A 618 6.69 31.52 -7.96
N PRO A 619 6.53 31.04 -6.71
CA PRO A 619 5.96 29.72 -6.41
C PRO A 619 4.60 29.42 -7.04
N ASP A 620 3.75 30.42 -7.26
CA ASP A 620 2.44 30.28 -7.90
C ASP A 620 2.50 29.60 -9.28
N LEU A 621 3.64 29.66 -9.97
CA LEU A 621 3.83 29.09 -11.30
C LEU A 621 4.14 27.59 -11.30
N TYR A 622 4.70 27.06 -10.21
CA TYR A 622 5.23 25.69 -10.19
C TYR A 622 4.84 24.85 -8.97
N ALA A 623 4.55 25.47 -7.82
CA ALA A 623 4.39 24.75 -6.55
C ALA A 623 2.93 24.35 -6.23
N ILE A 624 1.94 24.88 -6.96
CA ILE A 624 0.53 24.47 -6.80
C ILE A 624 0.37 22.94 -6.97
N PRO A 625 0.80 22.31 -8.09
CA PRO A 625 0.65 20.87 -8.25
C PRO A 625 1.44 20.07 -7.21
N TRP A 626 2.58 20.60 -6.73
CA TRP A 626 3.37 19.96 -5.68
C TRP A 626 2.58 19.83 -4.39
N PHE A 627 1.99 20.92 -3.91
CA PHE A 627 1.28 20.91 -2.65
C PHE A 627 -0.12 20.33 -2.77
N LEU A 628 -0.87 20.61 -3.83
CA LEU A 628 -2.22 20.07 -4.03
C LEU A 628 -2.25 18.54 -4.07
N THR A 629 -1.19 17.93 -4.62
CA THR A 629 -1.08 16.47 -4.75
C THR A 629 -0.11 15.86 -3.72
N MET A 630 0.49 16.67 -2.84
CA MET A 630 1.56 16.22 -1.93
C MET A 630 2.66 15.45 -2.68
N PHE A 631 3.08 16.03 -3.81
CA PHE A 631 4.15 15.61 -4.73
C PHE A 631 3.84 14.36 -5.58
N THR A 632 2.69 13.71 -5.41
CA THR A 632 2.40 12.42 -6.08
C THR A 632 2.24 12.50 -7.58
N HIS A 633 1.79 13.65 -8.10
CA HIS A 633 1.74 13.89 -9.54
C HIS A 633 3.15 14.06 -10.15
N VAL A 634 4.13 14.48 -9.35
CA VAL A 634 5.48 14.81 -9.82
C VAL A 634 6.40 13.60 -9.79
N PHE A 635 6.29 12.77 -8.74
CA PHE A 635 7.17 11.63 -8.55
C PHE A 635 6.44 10.30 -8.73
N PRO A 636 7.14 9.25 -9.22
CA PRO A 636 6.58 7.92 -9.28
C PRO A 636 6.30 7.35 -7.87
N LEU A 637 5.35 6.40 -7.78
CA LEU A 637 4.87 5.88 -6.48
C LEU A 637 5.97 5.36 -5.55
N HIS A 638 6.97 4.66 -6.08
CA HIS A 638 8.08 4.15 -5.26
C HIS A 638 8.89 5.26 -4.58
N LYS A 639 9.05 6.42 -5.24
CA LYS A 639 9.68 7.62 -4.67
C LYS A 639 8.76 8.27 -3.63
N ILE A 640 7.46 8.28 -3.87
CA ILE A 640 6.45 8.78 -2.94
C ILE A 640 6.42 7.97 -1.65
N PHE A 641 6.54 6.64 -1.70
CA PHE A 641 6.54 5.82 -0.49
C PHE A 641 7.67 6.22 0.46
N HIS A 642 8.90 6.36 -0.05
CA HIS A 642 10.04 6.80 0.78
C HIS A 642 9.87 8.22 1.32
N LEU A 643 9.33 9.13 0.50
CA LEU A 643 9.05 10.50 0.93
C LEU A 643 7.96 10.56 2.01
N TRP A 644 6.89 9.79 1.84
CA TRP A 644 5.72 9.81 2.72
C TRP A 644 5.93 9.02 4.02
N ASP A 645 6.79 7.99 4.02
CA ASP A 645 7.25 7.32 5.24
C ASP A 645 7.78 8.35 6.25
N THR A 646 8.49 9.39 5.78
CA THR A 646 8.95 10.51 6.62
C THR A 646 7.88 11.60 6.81
N LEU A 647 7.14 11.97 5.76
CA LEU A 647 6.09 13.00 5.84
C LEU A 647 5.07 12.71 6.95
N LEU A 648 4.64 11.44 7.07
CA LEU A 648 3.64 11.00 8.03
C LEU A 648 4.09 11.16 9.48
N LEU A 649 5.41 11.12 9.73
CA LEU A 649 6.02 11.36 11.04
C LEU A 649 6.07 12.86 11.38
N GLY A 650 6.09 13.72 10.36
CA GLY A 650 6.06 15.17 10.48
C GLY A 650 4.67 15.76 10.68
N ASN A 651 4.64 17.06 10.94
CA ASN A 651 3.40 17.85 11.04
C ASN A 651 3.07 18.56 9.72
N SER A 652 2.02 19.39 9.72
CA SER A 652 1.52 20.11 8.54
C SER A 652 2.47 21.16 7.93
N SER A 653 3.65 21.39 8.53
CA SER A 653 4.69 22.27 8.00
C SER A 653 5.82 21.53 7.26
N PHE A 654 5.94 20.22 7.46
CA PHE A 654 6.98 19.41 6.82
C PHE A 654 6.96 19.46 5.28
N PRO A 655 5.79 19.53 4.58
CA PRO A 655 5.77 19.66 3.12
C PRO A 655 6.56 20.86 2.58
N PHE A 656 6.63 21.97 3.33
CA PHE A 656 7.44 23.13 2.91
C PHE A 656 8.92 22.79 2.85
N CYS A 657 9.41 21.99 3.80
CA CYS A 657 10.81 21.57 3.85
C CYS A 657 11.14 20.63 2.67
N ILE A 658 10.20 19.77 2.28
CA ILE A 658 10.32 18.95 1.06
C ILE A 658 10.44 19.85 -0.18
N GLY A 659 9.55 20.84 -0.31
CA GLY A 659 9.58 21.78 -1.44
C GLY A 659 10.91 22.53 -1.55
N VAL A 660 11.46 23.01 -0.43
CA VAL A 660 12.78 23.66 -0.41
C VAL A 660 13.91 22.69 -0.71
N ALA A 661 13.87 21.46 -0.20
CA ALA A 661 14.88 20.45 -0.51
C ALA A 661 14.94 20.12 -2.01
N ILE A 662 13.79 20.07 -2.70
CA ILE A 662 13.73 19.90 -4.16
C ILE A 662 14.40 21.10 -4.86
N LEU A 663 14.07 22.33 -4.44
CA LEU A 663 14.69 23.54 -5.00
C LEU A 663 16.21 23.58 -4.77
N GLN A 664 16.68 23.14 -3.60
CA GLN A 664 18.11 23.10 -3.27
C GLN A 664 18.89 22.11 -4.14
N GLN A 665 18.27 21.00 -4.56
CA GLN A 665 18.90 20.08 -5.52
C GLN A 665 19.01 20.68 -6.93
N LEU A 666 18.08 21.57 -7.29
CA LEU A 666 18.06 22.27 -8.58
C LEU A 666 18.80 23.62 -8.55
N ARG A 667 19.31 24.02 -7.38
CA ARG A 667 19.84 25.36 -7.08
C ARG A 667 20.78 25.91 -8.14
N ASP A 668 21.82 25.15 -8.49
CA ASP A 668 22.86 25.63 -9.42
C ASP A 668 22.27 25.91 -10.81
N ARG A 669 21.29 25.10 -11.26
CA ARG A 669 20.58 25.31 -12.52
C ARG A 669 19.61 26.48 -12.44
N LEU A 670 18.98 26.71 -11.30
CA LEU A 670 18.05 27.84 -11.12
C LEU A 670 18.80 29.17 -11.13
N LEU A 671 19.91 29.26 -10.40
CA LEU A 671 20.74 30.47 -10.34
C LEU A 671 21.39 30.82 -11.69
N ALA A 672 21.69 29.82 -12.52
CA ALA A 672 22.30 30.03 -13.83
C ALA A 672 21.31 30.48 -14.92
N ASN A 673 20.00 30.39 -14.67
CA ASN A 673 18.96 30.49 -15.70
C ASN A 673 18.00 31.67 -15.46
N GLY A 674 17.40 32.17 -16.53
CA GLY A 674 16.33 33.16 -16.50
C GLY A 674 14.93 32.52 -16.39
N PHE A 675 13.90 33.35 -16.52
CA PHE A 675 12.50 32.93 -16.35
C PHE A 675 12.09 31.78 -17.29
N ASN A 676 12.39 31.89 -18.59
CA ASN A 676 11.95 30.92 -19.59
C ASN A 676 12.62 29.55 -19.40
N GLU A 677 13.92 29.55 -19.11
CA GLU A 677 14.70 28.34 -18.87
C GLU A 677 14.26 27.66 -17.57
N CYS A 678 13.88 28.42 -16.54
CA CYS A 678 13.28 27.88 -15.32
C CYS A 678 11.92 27.21 -15.59
N ILE A 679 11.05 27.80 -16.43
CA ILE A 679 9.77 27.17 -16.81
C ILE A 679 10.00 25.82 -17.51
N LEU A 680 10.97 25.75 -18.41
CA LEU A 680 11.33 24.51 -19.10
C LEU A 680 11.88 23.46 -18.11
N LEU A 681 12.73 23.90 -17.17
CA LEU A 681 13.31 23.04 -16.14
C LEU A 681 12.26 22.33 -15.27
N PHE A 682 11.16 22.99 -14.93
CA PHE A 682 10.09 22.39 -14.12
C PHE A 682 9.09 21.58 -14.96
N SER A 683 8.97 21.88 -16.26
CA SER A 683 8.18 21.08 -17.19
C SER A 683 8.82 19.72 -17.46
N ASP A 684 10.15 19.68 -17.51
CA ASP A 684 10.96 18.46 -17.63
C ASP A 684 11.87 18.33 -16.40
N LEU A 685 11.23 18.03 -15.26
CA LEU A 685 11.91 18.02 -13.97
C LEU A 685 13.05 16.98 -13.98
N PRO A 686 14.31 17.39 -13.72
CA PRO A 686 15.43 16.47 -13.65
C PRO A 686 15.21 15.42 -12.57
N GLU A 687 15.93 14.30 -12.67
CA GLU A 687 15.85 13.27 -11.64
C GLU A 687 16.27 13.82 -10.27
N ILE A 688 15.33 13.79 -9.32
CA ILE A 688 15.55 14.16 -7.92
C ILE A 688 15.96 12.90 -7.14
N ASP A 689 17.02 13.04 -6.35
CA ASP A 689 17.44 12.06 -5.36
C ASP A 689 16.54 12.19 -4.12
N ILE A 690 15.71 11.17 -3.89
CA ILE A 690 14.72 11.17 -2.81
C ILE A 690 15.35 10.95 -1.44
N GLU A 691 16.41 10.15 -1.34
CA GLU A 691 17.08 9.92 -0.07
C GLU A 691 17.75 11.21 0.42
N ARG A 692 18.43 11.91 -0.49
CA ARG A 692 18.95 13.25 -0.22
C ARG A 692 17.82 14.23 0.11
N CYS A 693 16.71 14.20 -0.62
CA CYS A 693 15.55 15.06 -0.37
C CYS A 693 14.98 14.87 1.05
N VAL A 694 14.81 13.62 1.47
CA VAL A 694 14.35 13.27 2.82
C VAL A 694 15.35 13.77 3.87
N HIS A 695 16.65 13.51 3.70
CA HIS A 695 17.66 13.98 4.65
C HIS A 695 17.67 15.51 4.80
N GLU A 696 17.69 16.23 3.68
CA GLU A 696 17.70 17.69 3.69
C GLU A 696 16.39 18.26 4.24
N SER A 697 15.23 17.68 3.90
CA SER A 697 13.94 18.14 4.46
C SER A 697 13.87 17.99 5.99
N ILE A 698 14.42 16.91 6.56
CA ILE A 698 14.56 16.75 8.01
C ILE A 698 15.48 17.83 8.60
N ASN A 699 16.62 18.08 7.96
CA ASN A 699 17.57 19.10 8.40
C ASN A 699 16.92 20.50 8.39
N LEU A 700 16.29 20.87 7.27
CA LEU A 700 15.54 22.13 7.11
C LEU A 700 14.46 22.28 8.17
N PHE A 701 13.69 21.21 8.43
CA PHE A 701 12.66 21.19 9.46
C PHE A 701 13.25 21.45 10.86
N CYS A 702 14.39 20.86 11.20
CA CYS A 702 15.07 21.06 12.48
C CYS A 702 15.62 22.48 12.69
N TRP A 703 15.84 23.23 11.62
CA TRP A 703 16.30 24.62 11.66
C TRP A 703 15.17 25.64 11.54
N THR A 704 13.94 25.19 11.27
CA THR A 704 12.78 26.06 11.11
C THR A 704 12.06 26.19 12.46
N PRO A 705 11.94 27.41 13.03
CA PRO A 705 11.14 27.62 14.24
C PRO A 705 9.68 27.20 14.01
N LYS A 706 9.03 26.62 15.02
CA LYS A 706 7.71 25.97 14.89
C LYS A 706 6.62 26.94 14.44
N SER A 707 6.62 28.14 15.00
CA SER A 707 5.69 29.24 14.74
C SER A 707 5.97 29.98 13.43
N ALA A 708 7.14 29.74 12.81
CA ALA A 708 7.52 30.38 11.55
C ALA A 708 6.53 30.01 10.43
N THR A 709 6.07 28.76 10.43
CA THR A 709 5.16 28.21 9.42
C THR A 709 3.69 28.32 9.81
N TYR A 710 3.34 29.20 10.77
CA TYR A 710 1.96 29.44 11.17
C TYR A 710 1.11 29.90 9.97
N ARG A 711 -0.11 29.37 9.89
CA ARG A 711 -1.11 29.69 8.87
C ARG A 711 -2.47 29.85 9.53
N GLN A 712 -3.20 30.89 9.16
CA GLN A 712 -4.57 31.11 9.63
C GLN A 712 -5.50 30.01 9.12
N HIS A 713 -5.28 29.52 7.90
CA HIS A 713 -6.09 28.47 7.28
C HIS A 713 -5.55 27.05 7.53
N ALA A 714 -4.70 26.83 8.54
CA ALA A 714 -4.34 25.48 8.98
C ALA A 714 -5.45 24.84 9.83
N GLN A 715 -5.45 23.51 9.93
CA GLN A 715 -6.37 22.78 10.79
C GLN A 715 -6.23 23.28 12.25
N PRO A 716 -7.33 23.63 12.94
CA PRO A 716 -7.29 24.02 14.34
C PRO A 716 -6.96 22.81 15.24
N PRO A 717 -6.36 23.03 16.42
CA PRO A 717 -6.08 21.95 17.36
C PRO A 717 -7.37 21.25 17.79
N PRO A 718 -7.38 19.91 17.95
CA PRO A 718 -8.52 19.19 18.51
C PRO A 718 -8.83 19.69 19.94
N GLN A 719 -10.12 19.87 20.26
CA GLN A 719 -10.53 20.20 21.62
C GLN A 719 -10.32 18.98 22.53
N VAL A 720 -9.39 19.08 23.48
CA VAL A 720 -9.10 18.00 24.44
C VAL A 720 -10.34 17.71 25.29
N ALA A 721 -10.95 16.54 25.08
CA ALA A 721 -11.98 16.01 25.97
C ALA A 721 -11.30 15.26 27.14
N GLY A 722 -11.37 15.82 28.35
CA GLY A 722 -11.18 15.11 29.62
C GLY A 722 -9.75 14.60 29.91
N ASP A 723 -9.06 15.32 30.78
CA ASP A 723 -7.74 15.02 31.34
C ASP A 723 -7.69 13.65 32.06
N ASN A 724 -6.85 12.71 31.60
CA ASN A 724 -6.40 11.58 32.38
C ASN A 724 -4.86 11.67 32.47
N GLY A 725 -4.39 12.10 33.65
CA GLY A 725 -3.01 12.48 33.89
C GLY A 725 -2.01 11.34 33.69
N PHE A 726 -1.16 11.48 32.67
CA PHE A 726 0.16 10.87 32.63
C PHE A 726 1.18 11.88 32.06
N ALA A 727 2.38 11.85 32.65
CA ALA A 727 3.37 12.92 32.64
C ALA A 727 3.81 13.41 31.24
N LYS A 728 3.79 14.74 31.07
CA LYS A 728 4.35 15.45 29.91
C LYS A 728 5.88 15.33 29.92
N THR A 729 6.42 14.55 29.00
CA THR A 729 7.85 14.57 28.66
C THR A 729 8.00 15.19 27.27
N THR A 730 8.55 16.39 27.21
CA THR A 730 8.69 17.20 25.99
C THR A 730 9.75 16.59 25.08
N VAL A 731 9.32 15.83 24.06
CA VAL A 731 10.19 15.31 22.99
C VAL A 731 9.94 16.13 21.72
N CYS A 732 11.00 16.57 21.06
CA CYS A 732 11.00 17.47 19.89
C CYS A 732 10.22 16.98 18.65
N TYR A 733 9.57 15.82 18.71
CA TYR A 733 8.85 15.16 17.62
C TYR A 733 7.58 14.44 18.11
N SER A 734 6.85 14.96 19.11
CA SER A 734 5.52 14.41 19.43
C SER A 734 4.50 14.77 18.33
N SER A 735 3.57 13.87 18.04
CA SER A 735 2.42 14.11 17.16
C SER A 735 1.45 15.16 17.72
N ASP A 736 1.54 15.46 19.01
CA ASP A 736 0.50 16.15 19.78
C ASP A 736 0.77 17.66 19.92
N TYR A 737 1.49 18.26 18.96
CA TYR A 737 2.08 19.61 19.12
C TYR A 737 1.21 20.79 18.66
N GLN A 738 -0.01 20.56 18.17
CA GLN A 738 -0.97 21.66 17.97
C GLN A 738 -1.75 21.98 19.24
N ASP A 739 -1.65 21.17 20.30
CA ASP A 739 -2.48 21.27 21.52
C ASP A 739 -1.95 22.24 22.60
N MET A 740 -1.26 23.31 22.21
CA MET A 740 -0.95 24.39 23.14
C MET A 740 -2.10 25.41 23.17
N PRO A 741 -2.72 25.69 24.33
CA PRO A 741 -3.74 26.73 24.42
C PRO A 741 -3.15 28.06 23.96
N LYS A 742 -3.87 28.78 23.09
CA LYS A 742 -3.47 30.13 22.65
C LYS A 742 -3.21 30.99 23.88
N THR A 743 -1.97 31.41 24.07
CA THR A 743 -1.60 32.36 25.12
C THR A 743 -1.40 33.74 24.50
N ASP A 744 -1.24 34.77 25.34
CA ASP A 744 -0.89 36.13 24.88
C ASP A 744 0.47 36.20 24.16
N LEU A 745 1.28 35.14 24.25
CA LEU A 745 2.60 35.00 23.64
C LEU A 745 2.57 34.27 22.28
N SER A 746 1.43 33.67 21.92
CA SER A 746 1.22 33.01 20.64
C SER A 746 1.10 34.02 19.49
N ARG A 747 1.33 33.56 18.25
CA ARG A 747 1.27 34.39 17.04
C ARG A 747 -0.18 34.77 16.69
N GLU A 748 -0.37 36.00 16.22
CA GLU A 748 -1.66 36.47 15.69
C GLU A 748 -1.79 36.25 14.17
N PRO A 749 -3.02 36.03 13.65
CA PRO A 749 -3.26 35.96 12.21
C PRO A 749 -2.97 37.30 11.54
N LEU A 750 -2.35 37.24 10.37
CA LEU A 750 -2.00 38.42 9.57
C LEU A 750 -2.90 38.49 8.32
N PRO A 751 -3.39 39.67 7.95
CA PRO A 751 -4.02 39.87 6.66
C PRO A 751 -3.09 39.44 5.52
N LEU A 752 -3.64 38.79 4.49
CA LEU A 752 -2.86 38.26 3.38
C LEU A 752 -2.03 39.34 2.65
N CYS A 753 -2.52 40.58 2.58
CA CYS A 753 -1.77 41.70 1.99
C CYS A 753 -0.50 42.04 2.78
N ASP A 754 -0.57 41.99 4.11
CA ASP A 754 0.58 42.25 4.98
C ASP A 754 1.57 41.08 4.93
N LEU A 755 1.05 39.84 4.89
CA LEU A 755 1.89 38.65 4.75
C LEU A 755 2.68 38.67 3.43
N LYS A 756 2.04 39.03 2.32
CA LYS A 756 2.68 39.16 1.00
C LYS A 756 3.70 40.31 0.92
N ALA A 757 3.55 41.34 1.76
CA ALA A 757 4.49 42.45 1.81
C ALA A 757 5.79 42.09 2.58
N GLU A 758 5.79 41.00 3.36
CA GLU A 758 6.94 40.57 4.16
C GLU A 758 7.73 39.45 3.48
N VAL A 759 9.06 39.61 3.43
CA VAL A 759 9.99 38.60 2.90
C VAL A 759 10.39 37.59 3.97
N SER A 760 10.40 37.99 5.24
CA SER A 760 10.91 37.19 6.36
C SER A 760 9.78 36.61 7.20
N LEU A 761 10.00 35.40 7.73
CA LEU A 761 9.07 34.70 8.61
C LEU A 761 8.93 35.40 9.97
N ARG A 762 7.77 35.26 10.61
CA ARG A 762 7.55 35.69 12.00
C ARG A 762 7.60 34.51 12.97
N ILE A 763 8.20 34.70 14.14
CA ILE A 763 8.16 33.73 15.23
C ILE A 763 7.38 34.26 16.43
N SER A 764 6.75 33.37 17.19
CA SER A 764 6.06 33.70 18.44
C SER A 764 7.05 34.00 19.57
N ALA A 765 6.56 34.67 20.61
CA ALA A 765 7.35 34.90 21.82
C ALA A 765 7.62 33.58 22.57
N GLU A 766 6.70 32.62 22.52
CA GLU A 766 6.87 31.27 23.09
C GLU A 766 8.05 30.53 22.44
N ASP A 767 8.07 30.50 21.11
CA ASP A 767 9.17 29.88 20.37
C ASP A 767 10.50 30.55 20.70
N LEU A 768 10.53 31.89 20.78
CA LEU A 768 11.76 32.61 21.12
C LEU A 768 12.26 32.26 22.53
N ILE A 769 11.35 32.12 23.51
CA ILE A 769 11.68 31.72 24.89
C ILE A 769 12.24 30.31 24.92
N ASP A 770 11.55 29.35 24.30
CA ASP A 770 11.97 27.95 24.21
C ASP A 770 13.34 27.82 23.54
N LEU A 771 13.53 28.55 22.43
CA LEU A 771 14.75 28.47 21.64
C LEU A 771 15.96 29.17 22.27
N CYS A 772 15.73 30.13 23.18
CA CYS A 772 16.77 30.82 23.94
C CYS A 772 17.02 30.18 25.31
N ASP A 773 16.39 29.05 25.63
CA ASP A 773 16.43 28.38 26.94
C ASP A 773 16.10 29.35 28.11
N LEU A 774 15.18 30.28 27.90
CA LEU A 774 14.79 31.27 28.91
C LEU A 774 13.80 30.64 29.89
N SER A 775 14.22 30.39 31.14
CA SER A 775 13.37 29.75 32.15
C SER A 775 12.34 30.72 32.73
N LEU A 776 11.05 30.33 32.67
CA LEU A 776 9.95 30.97 33.41
C LEU A 776 9.93 30.57 34.90
N THR A 777 10.67 29.53 35.30
CA THR A 777 10.64 28.93 36.65
C THR A 777 12.05 28.68 37.21
N GLY A 778 12.86 29.74 37.38
CA GLY A 778 14.15 29.67 38.07
C GLY A 778 15.23 28.81 37.38
N PRO A 779 16.47 28.78 37.90
CA PRO A 779 17.61 28.23 37.18
C PRO A 779 17.63 26.70 37.24
N THR A 780 17.32 26.03 36.12
CA THR A 780 17.65 24.61 35.92
C THR A 780 19.08 24.46 35.40
N LYS A 781 19.72 23.33 35.73
CA LYS A 781 21.12 23.01 35.40
C LYS A 781 21.38 23.14 33.91
N ARG A 782 22.30 24.03 33.52
CA ARG A 782 22.88 24.14 32.17
C ARG A 782 23.36 22.76 31.68
N THR A 783 22.66 22.16 30.73
CA THR A 783 23.12 20.95 30.03
C THR A 783 23.78 21.29 28.71
N LYS A 784 25.06 20.89 28.61
CA LYS A 784 26.00 20.85 27.46
C LYS A 784 26.41 22.19 26.82
N ALA A 785 27.73 22.40 26.86
CA ALA A 785 28.49 23.55 26.36
C ALA A 785 28.53 23.67 24.83
N GLY A 786 27.37 23.92 24.20
CA GLY A 786 27.27 24.34 22.79
C GLY A 786 27.00 25.84 22.68
N ARG A 787 27.47 26.50 21.62
CA ARG A 787 27.05 27.90 21.32
C ARG A 787 25.56 27.88 20.90
N PRO A 788 24.73 28.87 21.28
CA PRO A 788 23.28 28.84 21.04
C PRO A 788 22.94 28.83 19.54
N LYS A 789 21.93 28.05 19.12
CA LYS A 789 21.49 27.96 17.72
C LYS A 789 20.87 29.27 17.19
N ILE A 790 20.51 30.17 18.10
CA ILE A 790 19.77 31.42 17.83
C ILE A 790 20.49 32.63 18.39
N ILE A 791 20.28 33.77 17.73
CA ILE A 791 20.69 35.08 18.19
C ILE A 791 19.53 36.08 18.07
N ALA A 792 19.24 36.77 19.17
CA ALA A 792 18.30 37.88 19.21
C ALA A 792 19.03 39.18 18.88
N VAL A 793 18.58 39.88 17.83
CA VAL A 793 19.13 41.15 17.36
C VAL A 793 18.11 42.25 17.63
N ASP A 794 18.41 43.09 18.62
CA ASP A 794 17.55 44.18 19.02
C ASP A 794 17.93 45.45 18.26
N ILE A 795 17.04 45.93 17.40
CA ILE A 795 17.28 47.09 16.53
C ILE A 795 16.81 48.41 17.12
N ARG A 796 16.37 48.41 18.39
CA ARG A 796 15.93 49.62 19.11
C ARG A 796 17.12 50.52 19.45
N SER A 797 16.81 51.73 19.89
CA SER A 797 17.82 52.68 20.40
C SER A 797 18.59 52.07 21.59
N MET A 798 19.84 52.50 21.79
CA MET A 798 20.64 52.08 22.95
C MET A 798 19.95 52.44 24.28
N GLU A 799 19.20 53.54 24.31
CA GLU A 799 18.39 53.94 25.47
C GLU A 799 17.29 52.91 25.76
N ASP A 800 16.51 52.51 24.76
CA ASP A 800 15.42 51.53 24.94
C ASP A 800 15.94 50.11 25.21
N PHE A 801 17.10 49.75 24.66
CA PHE A 801 17.79 48.52 24.99
C PHE A 801 18.24 48.49 26.46
N SER A 802 18.79 49.60 26.94
CA SER A 802 19.22 49.76 28.33
C SER A 802 18.04 49.79 29.31
N ARG A 803 16.83 50.14 28.87
CA ARG A 803 15.61 50.08 29.70
C ARG A 803 15.09 48.64 29.92
N GLY A 804 15.57 47.68 29.14
CA GLY A 804 15.18 46.28 29.24
C GLY A 804 15.38 45.54 27.93
N HIS A 805 16.16 44.46 27.95
CA HIS A 805 16.47 43.63 26.77
C HIS A 805 16.45 42.14 27.11
N ILE A 806 16.47 41.28 26.09
CA ILE A 806 16.55 39.83 26.29
C ILE A 806 17.99 39.47 26.67
N SER A 807 18.19 38.66 27.72
CA SER A 807 19.52 38.22 28.12
C SER A 807 20.26 37.55 26.96
N GLY A 808 21.45 38.05 26.62
CA GLY A 808 22.28 37.53 25.52
C GLY A 808 21.92 38.06 24.13
N SER A 809 20.98 39.00 24.01
CA SER A 809 20.73 39.70 22.75
C SER A 809 21.81 40.75 22.43
N ILE A 810 21.96 41.07 21.15
CA ILE A 810 22.88 42.13 20.68
C ILE A 810 22.09 43.34 20.23
N ASN A 811 22.50 44.54 20.66
CA ASN A 811 21.89 45.79 20.18
C ASN A 811 22.56 46.24 18.89
N ILE A 812 21.78 46.32 17.82
CA ILE A 812 22.24 46.72 16.49
C ILE A 812 21.20 47.67 15.87
N PRO A 813 21.23 48.97 16.22
CA PRO A 813 20.34 49.96 15.65
C PRO A 813 20.46 50.05 14.12
N TYR A 814 19.33 50.29 13.45
CA TYR A 814 19.25 50.36 11.98
C TYR A 814 20.26 51.34 11.36
N SER A 815 20.41 52.54 11.95
CA SER A 815 21.28 53.62 11.45
C SER A 815 22.78 53.31 11.46
N ILE A 816 23.19 52.23 12.13
CA ILE A 816 24.60 51.83 12.26
C ILE A 816 25.00 50.81 11.18
N VAL A 817 24.04 50.04 10.68
CA VAL A 817 24.29 48.88 9.80
C VAL A 817 24.06 49.18 8.34
N PHE A 818 23.07 50.02 8.02
CA PHE A 818 22.67 50.27 6.64
C PHE A 818 22.95 51.71 6.24
N SER A 819 23.46 51.90 5.01
CA SER A 819 23.52 53.21 4.37
C SER A 819 22.09 53.73 4.09
N PRO A 820 21.91 55.04 3.80
CA PRO A 820 20.62 55.56 3.34
C PRO A 820 20.07 54.82 2.11
N ASP A 821 20.97 54.26 1.29
CA ASP A 821 20.64 53.49 0.09
C ASP A 821 20.38 51.99 0.36
N GLY A 822 20.45 51.56 1.62
CA GLY A 822 20.16 50.19 2.05
C GLY A 822 21.31 49.20 1.90
N GLU A 823 22.53 49.67 1.62
CA GLU A 823 23.73 48.83 1.55
C GLU A 823 24.33 48.57 2.93
N LEU A 824 24.95 47.41 3.12
CA LEU A 824 25.55 47.02 4.39
C LEU A 824 26.88 47.79 4.62
N LEU A 825 26.93 48.62 5.65
CA LEU A 825 28.13 49.37 6.03
C LEU A 825 29.17 48.46 6.70
N GLN A 826 30.45 48.63 6.39
CA GLN A 826 31.51 47.94 7.14
C GLN A 826 31.71 48.63 8.50
N CYS A 827 31.26 48.00 9.56
CA CYS A 827 31.36 48.49 10.94
C CYS A 827 31.49 47.32 11.93
N PRO A 828 31.86 47.56 13.20
CA PRO A 828 31.95 46.50 14.20
C PRO A 828 30.64 45.72 14.40
N ALA A 829 29.49 46.39 14.24
CA ALA A 829 28.18 45.76 14.35
C ALA A 829 27.90 44.78 13.20
N THR A 830 28.34 45.07 11.97
CA THR A 830 28.24 44.13 10.85
C THR A 830 29.25 42.99 10.96
N GLY A 831 30.44 43.24 11.51
CA GLY A 831 31.37 42.18 11.92
C GLY A 831 30.76 41.23 12.95
N ALA A 832 30.01 41.76 13.92
CA ALA A 832 29.29 40.95 14.91
C ALA A 832 28.19 40.10 14.25
N LEU A 833 27.40 40.64 13.31
CA LEU A 833 26.39 39.89 12.56
C LEU A 833 27.02 38.76 11.71
N GLN A 834 28.14 39.02 11.04
CA GLN A 834 28.84 38.00 10.24
C GLN A 834 29.30 36.80 11.09
N ASN A 835 29.71 37.01 12.34
CA ASN A 835 30.09 35.94 13.26
C ASN A 835 28.93 34.97 13.59
N TYR A 836 27.69 35.39 13.36
CA TYR A 836 26.49 34.59 13.57
C TYR A 836 25.83 34.13 12.27
N ARG A 837 26.48 34.32 11.11
CA ARG A 837 25.95 33.87 9.81
C ARG A 837 25.68 32.36 9.84
N GLY A 838 24.51 31.96 9.35
CA GLY A 838 24.05 30.56 9.37
C GLY A 838 23.33 30.15 10.67
N ARG A 839 23.25 31.02 11.68
CA ARG A 839 22.34 30.83 12.82
C ARG A 839 20.98 31.46 12.52
N VAL A 840 19.98 31.09 13.30
CA VAL A 840 18.68 31.73 13.22
C VAL A 840 18.77 33.10 13.90
N ILE A 841 18.54 34.15 13.13
CA ILE A 841 18.60 35.56 13.54
C ILE A 841 17.16 36.04 13.78
N VAL A 842 16.87 36.46 15.00
CA VAL A 842 15.55 36.99 15.38
C VAL A 842 15.66 38.51 15.55
N VAL A 843 15.06 39.26 14.64
CA VAL A 843 15.05 40.73 14.66
C VAL A 843 13.93 41.23 15.58
N ILE A 844 14.30 42.08 16.53
CA ILE A 844 13.42 42.58 17.58
C ILE A 844 13.36 44.11 17.53
N SER A 845 12.13 44.65 17.54
CA SER A 845 11.88 46.08 17.52
C SER A 845 10.63 46.44 18.35
N HIS A 846 10.31 47.74 18.45
CA HIS A 846 8.99 48.21 18.93
C HIS A 846 7.91 48.11 17.86
N ALA A 847 8.22 48.50 16.62
CA ALA A 847 7.31 48.47 15.48
C ALA A 847 7.72 47.35 14.52
N VAL A 848 6.80 46.42 14.26
CA VAL A 848 7.05 45.24 13.41
C VAL A 848 7.49 45.66 12.01
N LYS A 849 6.96 46.76 11.46
CA LYS A 849 7.40 47.31 10.16
C LYS A 849 8.90 47.60 10.11
N SER A 850 9.49 48.13 11.20
CA SER A 850 10.92 48.39 11.27
C SER A 850 11.75 47.10 11.29
N ALA A 851 11.26 46.06 11.99
CA ALA A 851 11.91 44.75 12.00
C ALA A 851 11.82 44.08 10.63
N ALA A 852 10.65 44.16 9.97
CA ALA A 852 10.44 43.62 8.62
C ALA A 852 11.35 44.29 7.59
N MET A 853 11.51 45.62 7.62
CA MET A 853 12.45 46.32 6.72
C MET A 853 13.91 45.92 6.97
N PHE A 854 14.34 45.87 8.24
CA PHE A 854 15.70 45.44 8.59
C PHE A 854 15.96 43.99 8.14
N ALA A 855 15.00 43.09 8.36
CA ALA A 855 15.08 41.70 7.94
C ALA A 855 15.12 41.56 6.42
N ALA A 856 14.29 42.31 5.68
CA ALA A 856 14.32 42.33 4.22
C ALA A 856 15.67 42.77 3.66
N HIS A 857 16.32 43.78 4.27
CA HIS A 857 17.66 44.19 3.85
C HIS A 857 18.71 43.11 4.14
N LEU A 858 18.63 42.41 5.27
CA LEU A 858 19.51 41.26 5.54
C LEU A 858 19.31 40.12 4.54
N VAL A 859 18.06 39.81 4.17
CA VAL A 859 17.78 38.80 3.14
C VAL A 859 18.34 39.24 1.78
N LYS A 860 18.18 40.52 1.41
CA LYS A 860 18.72 41.09 0.16
C LYS A 860 20.25 40.97 0.05
N VAL A 861 20.96 41.02 1.17
CA VAL A 861 22.42 40.78 1.24
C VAL A 861 22.79 39.32 1.57
N ASN A 862 21.88 38.38 1.29
CA ASN A 862 22.07 36.93 1.39
C ASN A 862 22.39 36.41 2.81
N PHE A 863 21.84 37.03 3.86
CA PHE A 863 21.87 36.44 5.20
C PHE A 863 20.77 35.39 5.35
N PRO A 864 21.12 34.12 5.61
CA PRO A 864 20.12 33.07 5.81
C PRO A 864 19.53 33.14 7.22
N ARG A 865 18.38 32.50 7.37
CA ARG A 865 17.67 32.20 8.63
C ARG A 865 17.27 33.44 9.43
N VAL A 866 16.86 34.50 8.73
CA VAL A 866 16.38 35.75 9.33
C VAL A 866 14.87 35.68 9.56
N CYS A 867 14.44 35.96 10.78
CA CYS A 867 13.04 36.02 11.17
C CYS A 867 12.78 37.22 12.09
N ILE A 868 11.51 37.58 12.27
CA ILE A 868 11.10 38.72 13.09
C ILE A 868 10.25 38.25 14.28
N LEU A 869 10.39 38.90 15.42
CA LEU A 869 9.54 38.62 16.59
C LEU A 869 8.13 39.21 16.37
N ASP A 870 7.12 38.36 16.37
CA ASP A 870 5.73 38.80 16.25
C ASP A 870 5.33 39.68 17.45
N GLY A 871 4.69 40.82 17.17
CA GLY A 871 4.35 41.85 18.18
C GLY A 871 5.53 42.57 18.85
N GLY A 872 6.77 42.26 18.45
CA GLY A 872 7.99 42.93 18.93
C GLY A 872 8.28 42.72 20.42
N ILE A 873 9.19 43.53 20.98
CA ILE A 873 9.65 43.39 22.38
C ILE A 873 8.51 43.52 23.42
N ASN A 874 7.42 44.21 23.05
CA ASN A 874 6.30 44.45 23.95
C ASN A 874 5.57 43.15 24.36
N ARG A 875 5.55 42.14 23.49
CA ARG A 875 4.98 40.81 23.79
C ARG A 875 5.68 40.11 24.95
N LEU A 876 6.97 40.41 25.17
CA LEU A 876 7.75 39.80 26.26
C LEU A 876 7.64 40.55 27.59
N LYS A 877 7.12 41.78 27.61
CA LYS A 877 7.02 42.58 28.86
C LYS A 877 6.23 41.87 29.97
N PRO A 878 5.07 41.23 29.71
CA PRO A 878 4.29 40.55 30.76
C PRO A 878 5.02 39.35 31.39
N THR A 879 6.02 38.79 30.71
CA THR A 879 6.73 37.57 31.16
C THR A 879 7.76 37.84 32.25
N GLY A 880 8.20 39.09 32.42
CA GLY A 880 9.29 39.44 33.34
C GLY A 880 10.69 38.97 32.92
N LEU A 881 10.84 38.41 31.71
CA LEU A 881 12.12 37.85 31.20
C LEU A 881 13.10 38.90 30.67
N LEU A 882 12.77 40.19 30.74
CA LEU A 882 13.64 41.27 30.28
C LEU A 882 14.69 41.61 31.35
N THR A 883 15.96 41.55 30.95
CA THR A 883 17.11 41.98 31.75
C THR A 883 17.20 43.49 31.73
N VAL A 884 17.17 44.10 32.91
CA VAL A 884 17.44 45.54 33.10
C VAL A 884 18.85 45.65 33.71
N PRO A 885 19.76 46.44 33.13
CA PRO A 885 21.07 46.71 33.72
C PRO A 885 20.88 47.25 35.14
N SER A 886 21.60 46.68 36.10
CA SER A 886 21.64 47.23 37.46
C SER A 886 22.12 48.67 37.38
N PRO A 887 21.48 49.64 38.06
CA PRO A 887 22.03 50.99 38.14
C PRO A 887 23.44 50.86 38.73
N GLN A 888 24.45 51.29 37.98
CA GLN A 888 25.79 51.46 38.53
C GLN A 888 25.64 52.51 39.65
N ILE A 889 25.76 52.07 40.90
CA ILE A 889 25.90 52.96 42.06
C ILE A 889 27.31 53.52 42.06
#